data_AF-A0A4S8HYA0-F1
#
_entry.id   AF-A0A4S8HYA0-F1
#
_cell.length_a   1.000
_cell.length_b   1.000
_cell.length_c   1.000
_cell.angle_alpha   90.00
_cell.angle_beta   90.00
_cell.angle_gamma   90.00
#
_symmetry.space_group_name_H-M   'P 1'
#
loop_
_entity.id
_entity.type
_entity.pdbx_description
1 polymer ?
#
loop_
_entity_poly.entity_id
_entity_poly.type
_entity_poly.pdbx_seq_one_letter_code
_entity_poly.pdbx_strand_id
1 'polypeptide(L)'
;MSSLRHDILLNNYWQSIANDSNLHAYDGFEDPAFNTAGWQAVSVPHNWDAYEGYRRFHHGNRHGYAWYRRNFSVLRKEKNKRYFLWFEGVGSFATVWVNGKKAGEHAGGRTTFTLDVTDLIVDNNQPNLLAVRADHPANINNLPWVCGGCSDERGFSEGSQPMGIFRPVHLITTNAVRVEPFGVHIWSDSALSEMSAKLHLATTIKNYNNKPVTITVTQRLLNKARQLVAGITSKSMLKPGSVVVTKQHLPGIKSPHLWSLSDPYCYTLVTEVVENGKVIDVEETPYGIRWISWPIGRAGASKQFFLNGKPVFINGIAEYEHLIGNSHAFSDVAVKARVQQIKAAGFNAFRDAHQPHNLRYQYLLDSMGILWWTQLSAHVWYNTPEFKKNFKTLLKEWVIERRNSPSLVLWGLQNESKIPEDFARDCTELIRELDPTTSYQRKVTTCNGGEGTDWDVPQNWTGTYGGNPAIYDKDVIRQQLIGEYGAWRTLDLHTEGGFAQNGALSEDRMTQLMETKVRLAESVKDSTCGHFFWLYTSHDNPGRVQSGEGYRELDRIGPVNYKGLLTPWEEPLDVFYMFRANYAPKETSPMVYIASHTWPGRWATPGKKDGIVVYSNCDEVELFNDVNGMSLGKRTRNGVGTHFQWDGVNINYNVLYAAGYVNGKRVAVDYIVLHHLPKAPHFDAFYKDVNSRLPTGGGTRGSILPPSGGPGGYLYRVNCGGPDYKDSNGNTWLADRERKSSDTWGAVSWTKQFPGMPAFFASQRQTYDPIAGTVDWPLFQTFRYGLQQLRYEFPVPDGDYRVELYFTEPWWGTGGGMNCKGWRVFDVAINDKTVIKNLDIWAKVDHDRALKEVVNVHVTGGQLSISFPRIAAGQAIISAIAIATTNQQAKAALPSPALIGNLVVTDPALAQKVKAQTWLNTGDKQYTDSNIAFTALPPTLYGAEWIQMPGRSAADELSFTLTAAADVFIAMDTTLQLPEWLKDYEDTKTTLQNTASGNFRLYRKRFNANATVAIGSNGTAGISSPPLGGQGGVYSVIVTPVTTLQPPFDQKPTTSYKMDQAVTKGEGTTKQTINKREAVVFTKPAGAQVDLTINTGVGDVYSLTFRYFYQGTAPRKASWQLIAADGTVMKTEPMEFTNTREGKWNYITTTTGSMINAGKYTVRITATDAEGVAIGGVDVQ
;
A
#
# COMPACT_ATOMS: atom_id res chain seq x y z
N MET A 1 38.26 20.92 -8.91
CA MET A 1 37.93 21.89 -7.85
C MET A 1 37.51 21.08 -6.64
N SER A 2 38.23 21.14 -5.51
CA SER A 2 37.73 20.54 -4.26
C SER A 2 36.43 21.25 -3.90
N SER A 3 35.33 20.53 -3.73
CA SER A 3 34.02 21.14 -3.53
C SER A 3 34.01 21.94 -2.22
N LEU A 4 33.55 23.20 -2.24
CA LEU A 4 33.55 24.07 -1.05
C LEU A 4 32.61 23.55 0.06
N ARG A 5 31.58 22.83 -0.36
CA ARG A 5 30.70 22.00 0.46
C ARG A 5 31.00 20.52 0.20
N HIS A 6 31.00 19.71 1.24
CA HIS A 6 31.03 18.26 1.13
C HIS A 6 29.80 17.68 1.81
N ASP A 7 29.13 16.75 1.13
CA ASP A 7 28.00 16.00 1.67
C ASP A 7 28.37 14.52 1.67
N ILE A 8 28.37 13.90 2.85
CA ILE A 8 28.63 12.49 3.03
C ILE A 8 27.38 11.82 3.58
N LEU A 9 26.83 10.89 2.79
CA LEU A 9 25.67 10.12 3.18
C LEU A 9 26.01 9.14 4.32
N LEU A 10 25.28 9.26 5.41
CA LEU A 10 25.34 8.40 6.58
C LEU A 10 24.15 7.42 6.63
N ASN A 11 23.94 6.66 5.55
CA ASN A 11 22.86 5.68 5.48
C ASN A 11 23.21 4.25 5.95
N ASN A 12 24.41 3.74 5.67
CA ASN A 12 24.76 2.32 5.90
C ASN A 12 25.49 2.06 7.24
N TYR A 13 25.55 0.82 7.73
CA TYR A 13 26.34 0.47 8.95
C TYR A 13 25.81 1.05 10.26
N TRP A 14 24.48 1.14 10.39
CA TRP A 14 23.85 1.41 11.68
C TRP A 14 23.64 0.11 12.44
N GLN A 15 23.65 0.19 13.76
CA GLN A 15 23.08 -0.81 14.66
C GLN A 15 21.83 -0.20 15.30
N SER A 16 20.76 -0.98 15.43
CA SER A 16 19.54 -0.50 16.06
C SER A 16 18.87 -1.56 16.93
N ILE A 17 18.16 -1.11 17.95
CA ILE A 17 17.25 -1.90 18.78
C ILE A 17 16.04 -1.03 19.14
N ALA A 18 14.91 -1.65 19.47
CA ALA A 18 13.71 -0.96 19.91
C ALA A 18 13.10 -1.59 21.16
N ASN A 19 12.38 -0.77 21.93
CA ASN A 19 11.61 -1.17 23.10
C ASN A 19 10.27 -0.43 23.08
N ASP A 20 9.18 -1.18 23.24
CA ASP A 20 7.85 -0.66 22.95
C ASP A 20 7.27 0.19 24.10
N SER A 21 7.83 0.09 25.32
CA SER A 21 7.24 0.69 26.51
C SER A 21 8.21 1.43 27.44
N ASN A 22 9.49 1.07 27.44
CA ASN A 22 10.48 1.65 28.35
C ASN A 22 11.48 2.56 27.62
N LEU A 23 11.29 3.87 27.75
CA LEU A 23 12.18 4.93 27.25
C LEU A 23 13.61 4.83 27.80
N HIS A 24 13.82 4.15 28.92
CA HIS A 24 15.11 4.03 29.61
C HIS A 24 15.78 2.65 29.41
N ALA A 25 15.26 1.82 28.51
CA ALA A 25 15.74 0.44 28.34
C ALA A 25 17.23 0.33 27.96
N TYR A 26 17.77 1.35 27.29
CA TYR A 26 19.16 1.40 26.82
C TYR A 26 19.81 2.74 27.15
N ASP A 27 19.55 3.29 28.35
CA ASP A 27 20.26 4.48 28.82
C ASP A 27 21.78 4.24 28.85
N GLY A 28 22.55 5.26 28.45
CA GLY A 28 24.01 5.15 28.28
C GLY A 28 24.45 4.63 26.91
N PHE A 29 23.54 4.34 25.97
CA PHE A 29 23.90 3.90 24.61
C PHE A 29 24.75 4.91 23.81
N GLU A 30 24.74 6.18 24.20
CA GLU A 30 25.58 7.23 23.66
C GLU A 30 27.06 7.09 24.04
N ASP A 31 27.38 6.28 25.07
CA ASP A 31 28.74 5.95 25.47
C ASP A 31 29.39 5.01 24.45
N PRO A 32 30.59 5.34 23.91
CA PRO A 32 31.38 4.44 23.09
C PRO A 32 31.56 3.03 23.66
N ALA A 33 31.67 2.88 24.98
CA ALA A 33 31.86 1.60 25.66
C ALA A 33 30.57 0.77 25.84
N PHE A 34 29.40 1.30 25.46
CA PHE A 34 28.13 0.59 25.63
C PHE A 34 28.06 -0.70 24.81
N ASN A 35 27.56 -1.77 25.41
CA ASN A 35 27.45 -3.09 24.78
C ASN A 35 26.25 -3.16 23.81
N THR A 36 26.49 -3.42 22.53
CA THR A 36 25.45 -3.59 21.49
C THR A 36 25.17 -5.04 21.13
N ALA A 37 25.56 -6.00 21.98
CA ALA A 37 25.19 -7.39 21.80
C ALA A 37 23.66 -7.50 21.62
N GLY A 38 23.23 -8.15 20.53
CA GLY A 38 21.82 -8.32 20.17
C GLY A 38 21.18 -7.17 19.36
N TRP A 39 21.90 -6.07 19.10
CA TRP A 39 21.40 -5.01 18.21
C TRP A 39 21.44 -5.45 16.74
N GLN A 40 20.44 -5.06 15.96
CA GLN A 40 20.32 -5.41 14.55
C GLN A 40 21.15 -4.48 13.68
N ALA A 41 21.88 -5.03 12.70
CA ALA A 41 22.53 -4.22 11.67
C ALA A 41 21.48 -3.73 10.66
N VAL A 42 21.40 -2.41 10.47
CA VAL A 42 20.40 -1.77 9.62
C VAL A 42 21.04 -0.69 8.74
N SER A 43 20.33 -0.30 7.69
CA SER A 43 20.63 0.90 6.91
C SER A 43 19.42 1.81 6.96
N VAL A 44 19.64 3.12 7.11
CA VAL A 44 18.57 4.11 7.02
C VAL A 44 18.40 4.54 5.56
N PRO A 45 17.19 4.82 5.04
CA PRO A 45 15.87 4.79 5.67
C PRO A 45 15.49 3.48 6.37
N HIS A 46 15.13 3.56 7.65
CA HIS A 46 14.77 2.41 8.50
C HIS A 46 13.59 2.76 9.42
N ASN A 47 12.75 1.76 9.67
CA ASN A 47 11.60 1.87 10.57
C ASN A 47 11.32 0.51 11.24
N TRP A 48 10.83 0.55 12.49
CA TRP A 48 10.51 -0.62 13.29
C TRP A 48 9.04 -1.08 13.24
N ASP A 49 8.12 -0.24 12.73
CA ASP A 49 6.71 -0.62 12.47
C ASP A 49 6.54 -1.24 11.07
N ALA A 50 6.72 -2.55 10.95
CA ALA A 50 6.79 -3.24 9.67
C ALA A 50 5.42 -3.76 9.20
N TYR A 51 5.03 -4.93 9.69
CA TYR A 51 3.82 -5.64 9.27
C TYR A 51 2.72 -5.61 10.34
N GLU A 52 2.99 -4.99 11.49
CA GLU A 52 2.18 -5.02 12.68
C GLU A 52 0.75 -4.51 12.44
N GLY A 53 0.60 -3.47 11.61
CA GLY A 53 -0.68 -2.87 11.21
C GLY A 53 -1.55 -3.71 10.25
N TYR A 54 -1.02 -4.77 9.64
CA TYR A 54 -1.74 -5.56 8.61
C TYR A 54 -2.41 -6.83 9.15
N ARG A 55 -2.38 -7.04 10.46
CA ARG A 55 -2.83 -8.27 11.15
C ARG A 55 -4.32 -8.31 11.48
N ARG A 56 -5.11 -7.36 10.95
CA ARG A 56 -6.54 -7.11 11.22
C ARG A 56 -6.89 -6.60 12.60
N PHE A 57 -5.89 -6.14 13.36
CA PHE A 57 -6.16 -5.45 14.60
C PHE A 57 -6.61 -4.01 14.31
N HIS A 58 -7.66 -3.56 14.99
CA HIS A 58 -8.11 -2.16 14.94
C HIS A 58 -6.97 -1.17 15.23
N HIS A 59 -6.03 -1.56 16.10
CA HIS A 59 -4.81 -0.81 16.38
C HIS A 59 -3.62 -1.78 16.54
N GLY A 60 -3.07 -2.20 15.39
CA GLY A 60 -2.01 -3.20 15.33
C GLY A 60 -0.59 -2.64 15.35
N ASN A 61 -0.40 -1.38 14.95
CA ASN A 61 0.89 -0.74 14.70
C ASN A 61 1.78 -0.62 15.95
N ARG A 62 3.08 -0.65 15.73
CA ARG A 62 4.10 -0.62 16.77
C ARG A 62 4.40 0.81 17.22
N HIS A 63 4.47 0.99 18.54
CA HIS A 63 4.78 2.26 19.20
C HIS A 63 5.89 2.01 20.22
N GLY A 64 6.66 3.05 20.55
CA GLY A 64 7.74 2.97 21.52
C GLY A 64 8.95 3.80 21.15
N TYR A 65 10.13 3.24 21.41
CA TYR A 65 11.40 3.95 21.37
C TYR A 65 12.44 3.11 20.64
N ALA A 66 13.21 3.73 19.75
CA ALA A 66 14.24 3.06 18.98
C ALA A 66 15.59 3.77 19.15
N TRP A 67 16.64 3.00 19.38
CA TRP A 67 18.01 3.50 19.53
C TRP A 67 18.82 3.10 18.31
N TYR A 68 19.66 4.01 17.85
CA TYR A 68 20.51 3.86 16.68
C TYR A 68 21.93 4.27 17.04
N ARG A 69 22.90 3.46 16.62
CA ARG A 69 24.34 3.76 16.75
C ARG A 69 25.04 3.55 15.42
N ARG A 70 25.94 4.46 15.07
CA ARG A 70 26.78 4.38 13.89
C ARG A 70 28.14 4.98 14.16
N ASN A 71 29.19 4.29 13.73
CA ASN A 71 30.52 4.88 13.66
C ASN A 71 30.76 5.54 12.30
N PHE A 72 31.44 6.69 12.31
CA PHE A 72 31.96 7.35 11.13
C PHE A 72 33.31 7.99 11.44
N SER A 73 34.12 8.27 10.41
CA SER A 73 35.45 8.85 10.58
C SER A 73 35.59 10.12 9.77
N VAL A 74 36.29 11.10 10.34
CA VAL A 74 36.73 12.31 9.64
C VAL A 74 38.25 12.27 9.55
N LEU A 75 38.79 12.28 8.32
CA LEU A 75 40.22 12.15 8.08
C LEU A 75 41.03 13.20 8.82
N ARG A 76 40.69 14.47 8.63
CA ARG A 76 41.32 15.59 9.31
C ARG A 76 40.36 16.75 9.30
N LYS A 77 40.21 17.46 10.43
CA LYS A 77 39.46 18.71 10.42
C LYS A 77 40.22 19.76 9.62
N GLU A 78 39.61 20.19 8.53
CA GLU A 78 40.09 21.35 7.79
C GLU A 78 39.95 22.64 8.60
N LYS A 79 40.98 23.48 8.56
CA LYS A 79 40.99 24.79 9.21
C LYS A 79 39.86 25.67 8.65
N ASN A 80 39.07 26.28 9.54
CA ASN A 80 37.93 27.15 9.23
C ASN A 80 36.70 26.45 8.60
N LYS A 81 36.64 25.11 8.62
CA LYS A 81 35.44 24.36 8.26
C LYS A 81 34.55 24.08 9.48
N ARG A 82 33.26 23.89 9.20
CA ARG A 82 32.20 23.49 10.12
C ARG A 82 31.58 22.18 9.64
N TYR A 83 31.10 21.36 10.58
CA TYR A 83 30.51 20.05 10.32
C TYR A 83 29.11 20.00 10.89
N PHE A 84 28.16 19.55 10.09
CA PHE A 84 26.74 19.51 10.45
C PHE A 84 26.16 18.13 10.18
N LEU A 85 25.32 17.64 11.10
CA LEU A 85 24.45 16.51 10.83
C LEU A 85 23.13 17.04 10.26
N TRP A 86 22.71 16.54 9.11
CA TRP A 86 21.42 16.85 8.51
C TRP A 86 20.58 15.58 8.45
N PHE A 87 19.40 15.63 9.06
CA PHE A 87 18.42 14.55 9.08
C PHE A 87 17.24 14.95 8.20
N GLU A 88 16.89 14.08 7.26
CA GLU A 88 15.76 14.30 6.36
C GLU A 88 14.40 13.94 7.00
N GLY A 89 14.40 13.15 8.08
CA GLY A 89 13.19 12.77 8.80
C GLY A 89 13.41 11.64 9.82
N VAL A 90 12.91 11.84 11.04
CA VAL A 90 12.95 10.88 12.15
C VAL A 90 11.58 10.86 12.82
N GLY A 91 10.91 9.71 12.82
CA GLY A 91 9.56 9.54 13.35
C GLY A 91 9.59 9.21 14.85
N SER A 92 8.98 9.99 15.76
CA SER A 92 8.40 11.34 15.60
C SER A 92 9.20 12.43 16.33
N PHE A 93 9.95 12.04 17.36
CA PHE A 93 10.92 12.90 18.05
C PHE A 93 12.32 12.28 17.89
N ALA A 94 13.33 13.13 17.86
CA ALA A 94 14.72 12.72 17.80
C ALA A 94 15.54 13.39 18.89
N THR A 95 16.40 12.62 19.56
CA THR A 95 17.50 13.13 20.37
C THR A 95 18.81 12.58 19.81
N VAL A 96 19.81 13.44 19.61
CA VAL A 96 21.06 13.10 18.92
C VAL A 96 22.25 13.37 19.82
N TRP A 97 23.21 12.45 19.83
CA TRP A 97 24.49 12.55 20.52
C TRP A 97 25.64 12.23 19.56
N VAL A 98 26.78 12.88 19.79
CA VAL A 98 28.05 12.58 19.15
C VAL A 98 29.10 12.39 20.23
N ASN A 99 29.75 11.22 20.25
CA ASN A 99 30.78 10.86 21.22
C ASN A 99 30.33 11.07 22.68
N GLY A 100 29.15 10.57 23.05
CA GLY A 100 28.55 10.71 24.39
C GLY A 100 27.99 12.10 24.73
N LYS A 101 28.17 13.11 23.87
CA LYS A 101 27.69 14.48 24.12
C LYS A 101 26.43 14.78 23.32
N LYS A 102 25.40 15.31 23.98
CA LYS A 102 24.13 15.69 23.34
C LYS A 102 24.38 16.80 22.32
N ALA A 103 24.02 16.55 21.06
CA ALA A 103 24.15 17.45 19.93
C ALA A 103 22.88 18.27 19.68
N GLY A 104 21.70 17.70 19.90
CA GLY A 104 20.43 18.39 19.70
C GLY A 104 19.20 17.49 19.74
N GLU A 105 18.03 18.10 19.54
CA GLU A 105 16.71 17.46 19.55
C GLU A 105 15.82 18.02 18.44
N HIS A 106 14.84 17.23 18.02
CA HIS A 106 13.82 17.64 17.06
C HIS A 106 12.45 17.05 17.44
N ALA A 107 11.41 17.88 17.36
CA ALA A 107 10.03 17.50 17.62
C ALA A 107 9.20 17.65 16.34
N GLY A 108 9.13 16.58 15.55
CA GLY A 108 8.50 16.60 14.23
C GLY A 108 8.98 15.45 13.36
N GLY A 109 8.04 14.65 12.85
CA GLY A 109 8.39 13.47 12.05
C GLY A 109 8.76 13.77 10.60
N ARG A 110 8.20 14.83 9.99
CA ARG A 110 8.12 14.96 8.52
C ARG A 110 8.96 16.06 7.89
N THR A 111 9.53 16.95 8.70
CA THR A 111 10.40 18.06 8.29
C THR A 111 11.86 17.73 8.55
N THR A 112 12.75 18.45 7.86
CA THR A 112 14.20 18.26 8.01
C THR A 112 14.79 19.11 9.15
N PHE A 113 15.89 18.64 9.77
CA PHE A 113 16.62 19.43 10.77
C PHE A 113 18.14 19.26 10.66
N THR A 114 18.89 20.30 11.06
CA THR A 114 20.35 20.34 10.95
C THR A 114 21.00 20.74 12.28
N LEU A 115 22.04 20.02 12.70
CA LEU A 115 22.77 20.23 13.96
C LEU A 115 24.25 20.53 13.69
N ASP A 116 24.81 21.59 14.27
CA ASP A 116 26.25 21.86 14.25
C ASP A 116 26.96 20.92 15.24
N VAL A 117 27.82 20.05 14.73
CA VAL A 117 28.57 19.05 15.51
C VAL A 117 30.07 19.30 15.45
N THR A 118 30.49 20.47 14.97
CA THR A 118 31.89 20.82 14.74
C THR A 118 32.76 20.55 15.97
N ASP A 119 32.29 20.94 17.15
CA ASP A 119 33.06 20.84 18.40
C ASP A 119 32.95 19.45 19.05
N LEU A 120 32.06 18.58 18.55
CA LEU A 120 31.84 17.22 19.06
C LEU A 120 32.63 16.15 18.30
N ILE A 121 32.96 16.42 17.04
CA ILE A 121 33.71 15.49 16.19
C ILE A 121 35.18 15.38 16.65
N VAL A 122 35.75 14.18 16.59
CA VAL A 122 37.19 13.92 16.63
C VAL A 122 37.70 13.60 15.23
N ASP A 123 38.94 13.95 14.90
CA ASP A 123 39.51 13.77 13.55
C ASP A 123 40.69 12.79 13.55
N ASN A 124 41.57 12.84 12.55
CA ASN A 124 42.68 11.90 12.36
C ASN A 124 42.20 10.45 12.18
N ASN A 125 41.09 10.27 11.47
CA ASN A 125 40.40 8.99 11.26
C ASN A 125 40.00 8.27 12.55
N GLN A 126 39.96 8.96 13.69
CA GLN A 126 39.42 8.38 14.91
C GLN A 126 37.91 8.12 14.74
N PRO A 127 37.39 7.02 15.30
CA PRO A 127 35.97 6.70 15.21
C PRO A 127 35.15 7.73 15.99
N ASN A 128 34.16 8.30 15.32
CA ASN A 128 33.11 9.10 15.93
C ASN A 128 31.86 8.25 16.05
N LEU A 129 31.29 8.19 17.24
CA LEU A 129 30.02 7.55 17.49
C LEU A 129 28.89 8.57 17.34
N LEU A 130 28.02 8.33 16.35
CA LEU A 130 26.70 8.96 16.25
C LEU A 130 25.67 8.06 16.92
N ALA A 131 25.01 8.58 17.95
CA ALA A 131 23.93 7.90 18.65
C ALA A 131 22.63 8.72 18.53
N VAL A 132 21.53 8.06 18.20
CA VAL A 132 20.22 8.70 18.00
C VAL A 132 19.15 7.88 18.70
N ARG A 133 18.28 8.54 19.47
CA ARG A 133 17.04 7.95 19.95
C ARG A 133 15.88 8.55 19.17
N ALA A 134 15.06 7.68 18.59
CA ALA A 134 13.84 8.02 17.87
C ALA A 134 12.64 7.58 18.70
N ASP A 135 11.83 8.55 19.13
CA ASP A 135 10.70 8.31 20.03
C ASP A 135 9.39 8.41 19.23
N HIS A 136 8.57 7.35 19.30
CA HIS A 136 7.22 7.29 18.72
C HIS A 136 6.23 6.68 19.72
N PRO A 137 5.96 7.36 20.85
CA PRO A 137 5.00 6.87 21.84
C PRO A 137 3.57 6.88 21.27
N ALA A 138 2.70 6.04 21.82
CA ALA A 138 1.27 6.11 21.52
C ALA A 138 0.67 7.44 22.03
N ASN A 139 -0.45 7.87 21.43
CA ASN A 139 -1.24 9.03 21.86
C ASN A 139 -0.47 10.37 21.90
N ILE A 140 0.41 10.62 20.92
CA ILE A 140 1.06 11.92 20.73
C ILE A 140 0.00 13.01 20.59
N ASN A 141 0.10 14.10 21.37
CA ASN A 141 -0.88 15.20 21.36
C ASN A 141 -0.25 16.60 21.22
N ASN A 142 1.07 16.66 21.05
CA ASN A 142 1.87 17.88 20.89
C ASN A 142 2.50 18.01 19.50
N LEU A 143 2.17 17.11 18.55
CA LEU A 143 2.57 17.16 17.14
C LEU A 143 1.34 17.00 16.23
N PRO A 144 1.36 17.58 15.01
CA PRO A 144 0.21 17.57 14.09
C PRO A 144 -0.14 16.20 13.50
N TRP A 145 0.81 15.26 13.48
CA TRP A 145 0.66 13.95 12.85
C TRP A 145 0.66 12.87 13.91
N VAL A 146 -0.45 12.15 14.00
CA VAL A 146 -0.68 11.12 15.02
C VAL A 146 -0.99 9.80 14.32
N CYS A 147 -0.61 8.68 14.93
CA CYS A 147 -0.98 7.38 14.37
C CYS A 147 -2.51 7.23 14.38
N GLY A 148 -3.08 6.71 13.29
CA GLY A 148 -4.49 6.32 13.29
C GLY A 148 -4.79 5.37 14.44
N GLY A 149 -5.95 5.53 15.06
CA GLY A 149 -6.35 4.80 16.27
C GLY A 149 -5.58 5.14 17.56
N CYS A 150 -4.60 6.05 17.55
CA CYS A 150 -4.00 6.69 18.75
C CYS A 150 -4.68 8.03 19.08
N SER A 151 -6.01 8.06 18.98
CA SER A 151 -6.83 9.24 19.25
C SER A 151 -8.12 8.80 19.92
N ASP A 152 -8.67 9.65 20.78
CA ASP A 152 -9.99 9.45 21.40
C ASP A 152 -11.13 9.49 20.35
N GLU A 153 -10.86 9.95 19.13
CA GLU A 153 -11.84 10.02 18.04
C GLU A 153 -12.02 8.66 17.33
N ARG A 154 -13.16 7.99 17.52
CA ARG A 154 -13.49 6.74 16.80
C ARG A 154 -13.65 6.97 15.30
N GLY A 155 -13.07 6.06 14.50
CA GLY A 155 -13.09 6.15 13.04
C GLY A 155 -12.11 7.19 12.49
N PHE A 156 -11.36 7.86 13.39
CA PHE A 156 -10.18 8.63 13.03
C PHE A 156 -9.20 7.73 12.28
N SER A 157 -8.70 8.28 11.17
CA SER A 157 -8.14 7.51 10.08
C SER A 157 -7.00 8.29 9.47
N GLU A 158 -5.89 8.35 10.19
CA GLU A 158 -4.61 8.68 9.61
C GLU A 158 -3.86 7.36 9.41
N GLY A 159 -3.07 7.23 8.35
CA GLY A 159 -2.20 6.06 8.19
C GLY A 159 -1.23 5.93 9.37
N SER A 160 -0.58 4.77 9.48
CA SER A 160 0.44 4.62 10.54
C SER A 160 1.60 5.60 10.35
N GLN A 161 2.30 5.88 11.44
CA GLN A 161 3.44 6.77 11.48
C GLN A 161 4.72 5.97 11.70
N PRO A 162 5.86 6.41 11.15
CA PRO A 162 7.10 5.67 11.26
C PRO A 162 7.68 5.75 12.69
N MET A 163 8.23 4.62 13.17
CA MET A 163 9.04 4.52 14.37
C MET A 163 10.51 4.30 13.97
N GLY A 164 11.28 5.40 13.79
CA GLY A 164 12.70 5.32 13.44
C GLY A 164 13.24 6.43 12.55
N ILE A 165 14.48 6.27 12.10
CA ILE A 165 15.16 7.15 11.14
C ILE A 165 14.73 6.74 9.71
N PHE A 166 13.51 7.13 9.33
CA PHE A 166 12.86 6.67 8.10
C PHE A 166 13.24 7.48 6.86
N ARG A 167 14.10 8.50 6.98
CA ARG A 167 14.72 9.21 5.85
C ARG A 167 16.23 9.38 6.07
N PRO A 168 17.01 9.69 5.02
CA PRO A 168 18.46 9.71 5.09
C PRO A 168 19.09 10.69 6.10
N VAL A 169 20.35 10.40 6.43
CA VAL A 169 21.19 11.20 7.33
C VAL A 169 22.48 11.58 6.60
N HIS A 170 22.94 12.81 6.79
CA HIS A 170 24.09 13.37 6.09
C HIS A 170 25.07 14.03 7.07
N LEU A 171 26.37 13.94 6.75
CA LEU A 171 27.41 14.81 7.33
C LEU A 171 27.79 15.87 6.30
N ILE A 172 27.38 17.11 6.56
CA ILE A 172 27.64 18.26 5.71
C ILE A 172 28.83 19.04 6.25
N THR A 173 29.85 19.26 5.42
CA THR A 173 31.02 20.09 5.74
C THR A 173 30.99 21.37 4.89
N THR A 174 31.11 22.54 5.53
CA THR A 174 31.14 23.84 4.86
C THR A 174 32.20 24.75 5.47
N ASN A 175 32.46 25.92 4.87
CA ASN A 175 33.16 26.99 5.59
C ASN A 175 32.27 27.58 6.71
N ALA A 176 32.89 28.32 7.62
CA ALA A 176 32.21 28.92 8.77
C ALA A 176 31.23 30.06 8.41
N VAL A 177 31.36 30.69 7.25
CA VAL A 177 30.29 31.54 6.70
C VAL A 177 29.62 30.77 5.58
N ARG A 178 28.34 30.45 5.75
CA ARG A 178 27.59 29.61 4.82
C ARG A 178 26.18 30.11 4.60
N VAL A 179 25.59 29.73 3.47
CA VAL A 179 24.14 29.74 3.26
C VAL A 179 23.50 28.69 4.17
N GLU A 180 22.47 29.07 4.92
CA GLU A 180 21.71 28.14 5.77
C GLU A 180 20.94 27.11 4.91
N PRO A 181 20.59 25.93 5.46
CA PRO A 181 19.75 24.95 4.75
C PRO A 181 18.50 25.60 4.14
N PHE A 182 18.24 25.37 2.86
CA PHE A 182 17.13 25.99 2.10
C PHE A 182 17.10 27.53 2.19
N GLY A 183 18.26 28.16 2.43
CA GLY A 183 18.40 29.58 2.68
C GLY A 183 18.28 30.46 1.43
N VAL A 184 18.34 29.87 0.23
CA VAL A 184 18.11 30.58 -1.04
C VAL A 184 16.62 30.53 -1.37
N HIS A 185 15.97 31.67 -1.51
CA HIS A 185 14.58 31.79 -1.97
C HIS A 185 14.51 32.62 -3.26
N ILE A 186 13.81 32.09 -4.25
CA ILE A 186 13.64 32.67 -5.59
C ILE A 186 12.14 32.80 -5.87
N TRP A 187 11.69 33.97 -6.31
CA TRP A 187 10.33 34.13 -6.81
C TRP A 187 10.25 35.18 -7.92
N SER A 188 9.27 35.04 -8.82
CA SER A 188 8.97 36.02 -9.86
C SER A 188 8.06 37.12 -9.33
N ASP A 189 8.12 38.33 -9.88
CA ASP A 189 7.10 39.34 -9.61
C ASP A 189 5.74 39.04 -10.27
N SER A 190 4.74 39.89 -10.02
CA SER A 190 3.39 39.76 -10.59
C SER A 190 3.30 40.22 -12.05
N ALA A 191 4.34 40.82 -12.62
CA ALA A 191 4.40 41.32 -13.99
C ALA A 191 5.01 40.29 -14.98
N LEU A 192 5.32 39.08 -14.50
CA LEU A 192 5.84 37.97 -15.31
C LEU A 192 4.94 37.70 -16.53
N SER A 193 5.56 37.57 -17.70
CA SER A 193 4.91 37.23 -18.97
C SER A 193 5.83 36.38 -19.83
N GLU A 194 5.34 35.94 -21.00
CA GLU A 194 6.18 35.27 -22.01
C GLU A 194 7.32 36.16 -22.53
N MET A 195 7.21 37.49 -22.42
CA MET A 195 8.20 38.44 -22.95
C MET A 195 9.24 38.88 -21.93
N SER A 196 8.93 38.82 -20.64
CA SER A 196 9.79 39.36 -19.59
C SER A 196 9.54 38.67 -18.24
N ALA A 197 10.63 38.35 -17.54
CA ALA A 197 10.62 37.93 -16.14
C ALA A 197 11.53 38.81 -15.29
N LYS A 198 11.07 39.17 -14.10
CA LYS A 198 11.90 39.76 -13.05
C LYS A 198 11.86 38.85 -11.82
N LEU A 199 13.04 38.43 -11.38
CA LEU A 199 13.19 37.51 -10.26
C LEU A 199 13.76 38.24 -9.04
N HIS A 200 13.13 38.01 -7.91
CA HIS A 200 13.55 38.45 -6.59
C HIS A 200 14.23 37.30 -5.86
N LEU A 201 15.25 37.65 -5.08
CA LEU A 201 16.09 36.71 -4.37
C LEU A 201 16.19 37.13 -2.89
N ALA A 202 16.10 36.16 -1.99
CA ALA A 202 16.48 36.31 -0.59
C ALA A 202 17.42 35.17 -0.20
N THR A 203 18.60 35.49 0.32
CA THR A 203 19.61 34.50 0.73
C THR A 203 19.94 34.65 2.20
N THR A 204 19.64 33.62 2.99
CA THR A 204 19.94 33.53 4.42
C THR A 204 21.35 32.99 4.62
N ILE A 205 22.22 33.80 5.23
CA ILE A 205 23.64 33.48 5.45
C ILE A 205 23.95 33.65 6.93
N LYS A 206 24.68 32.69 7.50
CA LYS A 206 25.12 32.73 8.89
C LYS A 206 26.64 32.78 8.98
N ASN A 207 27.14 33.63 9.88
CA ASN A 207 28.55 33.70 10.24
C ASN A 207 28.79 32.92 11.53
N TYR A 208 29.33 31.72 11.43
CA TYR A 208 29.70 30.89 12.57
C TYR A 208 31.08 31.23 13.16
N ASN A 209 31.79 32.23 12.64
CA ASN A 209 33.04 32.68 13.25
C ASN A 209 32.78 33.53 14.50
N ASN A 210 33.81 33.68 15.31
CA ASN A 210 33.87 34.60 16.45
C ASN A 210 34.29 36.03 16.06
N LYS A 211 34.46 36.32 14.76
CA LYS A 211 34.86 37.63 14.24
C LYS A 211 33.89 38.13 13.17
N PRO A 212 33.74 39.45 13.01
CA PRO A 212 32.94 40.00 11.92
C PRO A 212 33.60 39.67 10.57
N VAL A 213 32.77 39.45 9.55
CA VAL A 213 33.22 39.14 8.19
C VAL A 213 32.45 40.00 7.20
N THR A 214 33.17 40.60 6.25
CA THR A 214 32.55 41.23 5.08
C THR A 214 32.53 40.23 3.94
N ILE A 215 31.32 39.92 3.46
CA ILE A 215 31.12 39.04 2.33
C ILE A 215 30.55 39.79 1.13
N THR A 216 30.73 39.17 -0.04
CA THR A 216 30.03 39.50 -1.27
C THR A 216 29.17 38.31 -1.66
N VAL A 217 27.87 38.53 -1.87
CA VAL A 217 26.94 37.49 -2.34
C VAL A 217 26.72 37.70 -3.83
N THR A 218 27.15 36.73 -4.63
CA THR A 218 27.02 36.73 -6.09
C THR A 218 25.99 35.69 -6.51
N GLN A 219 25.08 36.10 -7.37
CA GLN A 219 24.01 35.26 -7.91
C GLN A 219 24.19 35.14 -9.41
N ARG A 220 24.16 33.92 -9.94
CA ARG A 220 24.30 33.64 -11.38
C ARG A 220 23.19 32.68 -11.81
N LEU A 221 22.21 33.19 -12.55
CA LEU A 221 21.17 32.37 -13.15
C LEU A 221 21.69 31.76 -14.45
N LEU A 222 21.74 30.43 -14.52
CA LEU A 222 22.25 29.67 -15.65
C LEU A 222 21.12 28.93 -16.35
N ASN A 223 21.19 28.84 -17.68
CA ASN A 223 20.32 27.98 -18.47
C ASN A 223 20.75 26.50 -18.39
N LYS A 224 19.99 25.57 -19.01
CA LYS A 224 20.34 24.13 -19.02
C LYS A 224 21.72 23.84 -19.65
N ALA A 225 22.18 24.69 -20.57
CA ALA A 225 23.52 24.62 -21.17
C ALA A 225 24.62 25.27 -20.29
N ARG A 226 24.31 25.63 -19.04
CA ARG A 226 25.20 26.28 -18.06
C ARG A 226 25.69 27.68 -18.48
N GLN A 227 25.02 28.34 -19.42
CA GLN A 227 25.33 29.69 -19.87
C GLN A 227 24.64 30.72 -18.96
N LEU A 228 25.32 31.83 -18.67
CA LEU A 228 24.81 32.92 -17.83
C LEU A 228 23.66 33.67 -18.52
N VAL A 229 22.51 33.73 -17.85
CA VAL A 229 21.32 34.44 -18.30
C VAL A 229 21.20 35.80 -17.61
N ALA A 230 21.41 35.84 -16.30
CA ALA A 230 21.37 37.05 -15.49
C ALA A 230 22.25 36.87 -14.25
N GLY A 231 22.76 37.96 -13.71
CA GLY A 231 23.52 37.91 -12.46
C GLY A 231 23.48 39.24 -11.70
N ILE A 232 23.71 39.16 -10.39
CA ILE A 232 23.78 40.32 -9.51
C ILE A 232 24.77 40.04 -8.38
N THR A 233 25.30 41.08 -7.78
CA THR A 233 26.24 40.98 -6.66
C THR A 233 25.96 42.06 -5.63
N SER A 234 26.03 41.71 -4.34
CA SER A 234 25.87 42.67 -3.23
C SER A 234 26.84 42.38 -2.09
N LYS A 235 27.31 43.43 -1.42
CA LYS A 235 28.16 43.30 -0.24
C LYS A 235 27.34 43.33 1.04
N SER A 236 27.77 42.61 2.06
CA SER A 236 27.15 42.62 3.39
C SER A 236 28.20 42.38 4.48
N MET A 237 28.01 43.00 5.64
CA MET A 237 28.86 42.76 6.82
C MET A 237 28.09 41.93 7.82
N LEU A 238 28.66 40.79 8.23
CA LEU A 238 28.06 39.88 9.20
C LEU A 238 28.82 39.98 10.51
N LYS A 239 28.10 40.23 11.59
CA LYS A 239 28.64 40.16 12.96
C LYS A 239 28.94 38.69 13.33
N PRO A 240 29.82 38.42 14.30
CA PRO A 240 30.01 37.07 14.85
C PRO A 240 28.67 36.44 15.26
N GLY A 241 28.45 35.17 14.91
CA GLY A 241 27.23 34.42 15.26
C GLY A 241 25.92 34.89 14.59
N SER A 242 25.94 35.98 13.83
CA SER A 242 24.73 36.57 13.25
C SER A 242 24.24 35.84 12.01
N VAL A 243 22.93 35.87 11.81
CA VAL A 243 22.23 35.48 10.58
C VAL A 243 21.78 36.75 9.86
N VAL A 244 22.06 36.84 8.56
CA VAL A 244 21.66 37.96 7.70
C VAL A 244 20.90 37.42 6.48
N VAL A 245 19.79 38.08 6.13
CA VAL A 245 19.05 37.82 4.89
C VAL A 245 19.44 38.88 3.87
N THR A 246 20.16 38.49 2.83
CA THR A 246 20.56 39.37 1.72
C THR A 246 19.46 39.35 0.66
N LYS A 247 18.80 40.49 0.43
CA LYS A 247 17.76 40.64 -0.60
C LYS A 247 18.35 41.24 -1.87
N GLN A 248 18.10 40.61 -3.02
CA GLN A 248 18.59 41.04 -4.33
C GLN A 248 17.45 40.92 -5.38
N HIS A 249 17.62 41.57 -6.52
CA HIS A 249 16.77 41.37 -7.69
C HIS A 249 17.66 41.20 -8.92
N LEU A 250 17.35 40.21 -9.76
CA LEU A 250 18.07 40.01 -11.01
C LEU A 250 17.67 41.10 -12.03
N PRO A 251 18.57 41.45 -12.96
CA PRO A 251 18.19 42.19 -14.17
C PRO A 251 17.04 41.49 -14.91
N GLY A 252 16.22 42.27 -15.63
CA GLY A 252 15.09 41.74 -16.37
C GLY A 252 15.52 40.72 -17.42
N ILE A 253 14.89 39.55 -17.42
CA ILE A 253 15.15 38.44 -18.33
C ILE A 253 14.16 38.57 -19.50
N LYS A 254 14.68 38.76 -20.71
CA LYS A 254 13.85 38.83 -21.93
C LYS A 254 13.53 37.43 -22.42
N SER A 255 12.27 37.21 -22.81
CA SER A 255 11.78 35.94 -23.38
C SER A 255 12.23 34.72 -22.57
N PRO A 256 11.87 34.62 -21.27
CA PRO A 256 12.26 33.50 -20.43
C PRO A 256 11.71 32.17 -20.99
N HIS A 257 12.48 31.10 -20.88
CA HIS A 257 12.02 29.74 -21.14
C HIS A 257 11.15 29.30 -19.96
N LEU A 258 9.84 29.23 -20.20
CA LEU A 258 8.88 28.96 -19.14
C LEU A 258 8.80 27.47 -18.78
N TRP A 259 8.62 27.19 -17.50
CA TRP A 259 8.27 25.87 -17.00
C TRP A 259 6.80 25.58 -17.29
N SER A 260 6.49 24.37 -17.75
CA SER A 260 5.13 23.88 -18.01
C SER A 260 5.03 22.36 -17.84
N LEU A 261 3.81 21.80 -17.97
CA LEU A 261 3.59 20.35 -17.86
C LEU A 261 4.22 19.53 -19.00
N SER A 262 4.29 20.12 -20.20
CA SER A 262 4.87 19.51 -21.40
C SER A 262 6.36 19.83 -21.57
N ASP A 263 6.80 20.98 -21.07
CA ASP A 263 8.19 21.40 -21.05
C ASP A 263 8.58 21.90 -19.65
N PRO A 264 8.96 20.98 -18.73
CA PRO A 264 9.35 21.30 -17.37
C PRO A 264 10.76 21.92 -17.31
N TYR A 265 10.94 23.06 -17.94
CA TYR A 265 12.23 23.74 -18.02
C TYR A 265 12.63 24.38 -16.68
N CYS A 266 13.78 23.97 -16.13
CA CYS A 266 14.38 24.55 -14.93
C CYS A 266 15.73 25.18 -15.26
N TYR A 267 15.93 26.42 -14.79
CA TYR A 267 17.22 27.10 -14.68
C TYR A 267 17.95 26.62 -13.42
N THR A 268 19.23 26.98 -13.31
CA THR A 268 20.03 26.80 -12.10
C THR A 268 20.51 28.15 -11.60
N LEU A 269 20.08 28.57 -10.40
CA LEU A 269 20.67 29.72 -9.72
C LEU A 269 21.88 29.25 -8.91
N VAL A 270 23.07 29.72 -9.28
CA VAL A 270 24.30 29.51 -8.52
C VAL A 270 24.48 30.70 -7.57
N THR A 271 24.42 30.44 -6.26
CA THR A 271 24.68 31.42 -5.20
C THR A 271 26.10 31.22 -4.68
N GLU A 272 26.94 32.23 -4.80
CA GLU A 272 28.32 32.23 -4.33
C GLU A 272 28.50 33.23 -3.18
N VAL A 273 29.08 32.77 -2.08
CA VAL A 273 29.52 33.64 -0.98
C VAL A 273 31.03 33.84 -1.11
N VAL A 274 31.45 35.10 -1.21
CA VAL A 274 32.84 35.47 -1.48
C VAL A 274 33.38 36.29 -0.30
N GLU A 275 34.52 35.88 0.25
CA GLU A 275 35.27 36.61 1.28
C GLU A 275 36.68 36.89 0.73
N ASN A 276 37.14 38.14 0.81
CA ASN A 276 38.48 38.55 0.34
C ASN A 276 38.83 38.10 -1.10
N GLY A 277 37.84 38.17 -2.01
CA GLY A 277 38.00 37.78 -3.41
C GLY A 277 38.01 36.26 -3.67
N LYS A 278 37.78 35.42 -2.64
CA LYS A 278 37.71 33.96 -2.78
C LYS A 278 36.30 33.46 -2.50
N VAL A 279 35.79 32.56 -3.36
CA VAL A 279 34.52 31.87 -3.09
C VAL A 279 34.73 30.94 -1.89
N ILE A 280 33.97 31.18 -0.83
CA ILE A 280 34.00 30.39 0.40
C ILE A 280 32.77 29.50 0.56
N ASP A 281 31.71 29.75 -0.20
CA ASP A 281 30.54 28.89 -0.20
C ASP A 281 29.82 28.95 -1.54
N VAL A 282 29.22 27.83 -1.95
CA VAL A 282 28.45 27.74 -3.19
C VAL A 282 27.25 26.82 -3.00
N GLU A 283 26.07 27.28 -3.42
CA GLU A 283 24.82 26.51 -3.45
C GLU A 283 24.21 26.63 -4.85
N GLU A 284 23.72 25.52 -5.42
CA GLU A 284 22.97 25.53 -6.68
C GLU A 284 21.50 25.20 -6.42
N THR A 285 20.60 26.13 -6.77
CA THR A 285 19.15 25.96 -6.58
C THR A 285 18.45 25.88 -7.94
N PRO A 286 17.77 24.76 -8.27
CA PRO A 286 16.96 24.68 -9.48
C PRO A 286 15.72 25.56 -9.36
N TYR A 287 15.30 26.20 -10.46
CA TYR A 287 14.12 27.06 -10.48
C TYR A 287 13.44 27.09 -11.86
N GLY A 288 12.14 26.81 -11.90
CA GLY A 288 11.31 26.94 -13.09
C GLY A 288 10.58 28.28 -13.12
N ILE A 289 10.74 29.06 -14.18
CA ILE A 289 10.05 30.35 -14.34
C ILE A 289 8.65 30.07 -14.90
N ARG A 290 7.60 30.39 -14.15
CA ARG A 290 6.20 30.24 -14.57
C ARG A 290 5.32 31.18 -13.76
N TRP A 291 4.11 31.45 -14.24
CA TRP A 291 3.05 31.99 -13.38
C TRP A 291 1.81 31.11 -13.39
N ILE A 292 1.06 31.15 -12.29
CA ILE A 292 -0.25 30.52 -12.17
C ILE A 292 -1.32 31.54 -11.80
N SER A 293 -2.57 31.23 -12.11
CA SER A 293 -3.71 32.04 -11.70
C SER A 293 -4.88 31.16 -11.25
N TRP A 294 -5.44 31.52 -10.10
CA TRP A 294 -6.71 31.03 -9.57
C TRP A 294 -7.74 32.18 -9.59
N PRO A 295 -8.49 32.37 -10.69
CA PRO A 295 -9.53 33.40 -10.81
C PRO A 295 -10.78 33.15 -9.93
N ILE A 296 -10.63 32.41 -8.85
CA ILE A 296 -11.68 31.95 -7.93
C ILE A 296 -12.14 33.08 -7.03
N GLY A 297 -13.44 33.15 -6.74
CA GLY A 297 -14.05 34.16 -5.87
C GLY A 297 -14.17 35.56 -6.51
N ARG A 298 -13.77 35.72 -7.77
CA ARG A 298 -13.93 36.98 -8.52
C ARG A 298 -15.21 36.94 -9.34
N ALA A 299 -16.12 37.90 -9.10
CA ALA A 299 -17.36 38.00 -9.86
C ALA A 299 -17.08 38.13 -11.38
N GLY A 300 -17.69 37.28 -12.19
CA GLY A 300 -17.55 37.29 -13.65
C GLY A 300 -16.23 36.73 -14.21
N ALA A 301 -15.32 36.24 -13.36
CA ALA A 301 -14.07 35.63 -13.82
C ALA A 301 -14.26 34.16 -14.25
N SER A 302 -13.35 33.65 -15.09
CA SER A 302 -13.28 32.22 -15.41
C SER A 302 -13.12 31.39 -14.14
N LYS A 303 -13.64 30.16 -14.14
CA LYS A 303 -13.49 29.19 -13.04
C LYS A 303 -12.36 28.18 -13.28
N GLN A 304 -11.57 28.38 -14.33
CA GLN A 304 -10.47 27.50 -14.71
C GLN A 304 -9.18 27.86 -13.96
N PHE A 305 -8.32 26.87 -13.78
CA PHE A 305 -6.93 27.08 -13.37
C PHE A 305 -6.08 27.43 -14.60
N PHE A 306 -5.18 28.39 -14.47
CA PHE A 306 -4.30 28.81 -15.58
C PHE A 306 -2.83 28.62 -15.22
N LEU A 307 -2.06 28.06 -16.14
CA LEU A 307 -0.60 27.98 -16.11
C LEU A 307 -0.04 28.72 -17.33
N ASN A 308 0.80 29.73 -17.09
CA ASN A 308 1.34 30.59 -18.15
C ASN A 308 0.24 31.19 -19.06
N GLY A 309 -0.89 31.58 -18.46
CA GLY A 309 -2.05 32.14 -19.17
C GLY A 309 -2.90 31.13 -19.96
N LYS A 310 -2.53 29.85 -19.96
CA LYS A 310 -3.27 28.78 -20.65
C LYS A 310 -4.11 27.99 -19.65
N PRO A 311 -5.38 27.66 -19.96
CA PRO A 311 -6.22 26.88 -19.07
C PRO A 311 -5.67 25.45 -18.92
N VAL A 312 -5.71 24.92 -17.71
CA VAL A 312 -5.29 23.56 -17.37
C VAL A 312 -6.36 22.93 -16.51
N PHE A 313 -6.93 21.82 -16.99
CA PHE A 313 -7.77 20.96 -16.19
C PHE A 313 -6.90 20.04 -15.32
N ILE A 314 -7.10 20.10 -14.01
CA ILE A 314 -6.36 19.31 -13.03
C ILE A 314 -6.97 17.92 -12.95
N ASN A 315 -6.29 16.94 -13.52
CA ASN A 315 -6.49 15.52 -13.26
C ASN A 315 -5.41 15.09 -12.27
N GLY A 316 -5.70 15.30 -10.98
CA GLY A 316 -4.77 15.07 -9.90
C GLY A 316 -4.96 13.73 -9.22
N ILE A 317 -3.94 13.30 -8.46
CA ILE A 317 -4.01 12.14 -7.58
C ILE A 317 -3.45 12.47 -6.20
N ALA A 318 -4.06 11.89 -5.17
CA ALA A 318 -3.56 11.91 -3.80
C ALA A 318 -2.76 10.63 -3.51
N GLU A 319 -1.63 10.77 -2.85
CA GLU A 319 -0.81 9.65 -2.38
C GLU A 319 -0.57 9.77 -0.88
N TYR A 320 -0.63 8.63 -0.18
CA TYR A 320 -0.16 8.47 1.18
C TYR A 320 1.18 7.70 1.13
N GLU A 321 2.27 8.30 1.62
CA GLU A 321 3.65 7.76 1.57
C GLU A 321 3.79 6.48 2.41
N HIS A 322 3.21 5.34 2.00
CA HIS A 322 3.20 4.11 2.80
C HIS A 322 3.55 2.85 2.00
N LEU A 323 4.30 1.96 2.64
CA LEU A 323 4.70 0.64 2.17
C LEU A 323 4.33 -0.43 3.19
N ILE A 324 3.74 -1.53 2.72
CA ILE A 324 3.61 -2.74 3.54
C ILE A 324 4.98 -3.26 3.95
N GLY A 325 5.19 -3.50 5.25
CA GLY A 325 6.44 -4.03 5.80
C GLY A 325 7.55 -3.00 6.02
N ASN A 326 7.44 -1.78 5.48
CA ASN A 326 8.46 -0.72 5.62
C ASN A 326 7.89 0.65 6.01
N SER A 327 6.58 0.80 6.16
CA SER A 327 5.91 2.05 6.53
C SER A 327 6.38 3.19 5.61
N HIS A 328 6.86 4.30 6.16
CA HIS A 328 7.33 5.48 5.41
C HIS A 328 8.81 5.41 4.98
N ALA A 329 9.51 4.28 5.15
CA ALA A 329 10.94 4.16 4.84
C ALA A 329 11.21 3.90 3.35
N PHE A 330 11.02 4.92 2.51
CA PHE A 330 11.22 4.84 1.06
C PHE A 330 12.68 5.00 0.64
N SER A 331 13.10 4.22 -0.36
CA SER A 331 14.35 4.46 -1.08
C SER A 331 14.16 5.49 -2.21
N ASP A 332 15.24 6.11 -2.68
CA ASP A 332 15.26 7.01 -3.83
C ASP A 332 14.68 6.35 -5.10
N VAL A 333 14.91 5.06 -5.26
CA VAL A 333 14.40 4.28 -6.41
C VAL A 333 12.89 4.09 -6.29
N ALA A 334 12.38 3.84 -5.08
CA ALA A 334 10.94 3.68 -4.83
C ALA A 334 10.18 4.98 -5.10
N VAL A 335 10.66 6.12 -4.58
CA VAL A 335 10.05 7.42 -4.83
C VAL A 335 10.03 7.73 -6.34
N LYS A 336 11.13 7.48 -7.04
CA LYS A 336 11.20 7.65 -8.49
C LYS A 336 10.20 6.77 -9.24
N ALA A 337 10.11 5.48 -8.87
CA ALA A 337 9.17 4.54 -9.46
C ALA A 337 7.72 5.04 -9.30
N ARG A 338 7.34 5.49 -8.09
CA ARG A 338 5.99 5.99 -7.82
C ARG A 338 5.61 7.21 -8.65
N VAL A 339 6.49 8.22 -8.72
CA VAL A 339 6.20 9.42 -9.55
C VAL A 339 6.11 9.04 -11.04
N GLN A 340 6.94 8.11 -11.51
CA GLN A 340 6.86 7.62 -12.89
C GLN A 340 5.55 6.87 -13.17
N GLN A 341 5.12 6.00 -12.24
CA GLN A 341 3.87 5.26 -12.33
C GLN A 341 2.66 6.20 -12.32
N ILE A 342 2.65 7.23 -11.46
CA ILE A 342 1.61 8.27 -11.42
C ILE A 342 1.52 9.01 -12.76
N LYS A 343 2.66 9.43 -13.33
CA LYS A 343 2.70 10.06 -14.65
C LYS A 343 2.23 9.08 -15.74
N ALA A 344 2.60 7.81 -15.64
CA ALA A 344 2.19 6.77 -16.58
C ALA A 344 0.68 6.47 -16.52
N ALA A 345 0.03 6.62 -15.35
CA ALA A 345 -1.42 6.55 -15.22
C ALA A 345 -2.15 7.76 -15.84
N GLY A 346 -1.42 8.83 -16.19
CA GLY A 346 -1.94 10.00 -16.88
C GLY A 346 -2.32 11.18 -15.97
N PHE A 347 -1.91 11.16 -14.70
CA PHE A 347 -2.14 12.29 -13.80
C PHE A 347 -1.16 13.45 -14.07
N ASN A 348 -1.67 14.67 -13.94
CA ASN A 348 -0.91 15.90 -14.17
C ASN A 348 -0.70 16.73 -12.88
N ALA A 349 -1.27 16.30 -11.76
CA ALA A 349 -1.09 16.91 -10.46
C ALA A 349 -0.98 15.86 -9.35
N PHE A 350 -0.25 16.22 -8.29
CA PHE A 350 0.03 15.40 -7.12
C PHE A 350 -0.41 16.13 -5.85
N ARG A 351 -1.08 15.42 -4.94
CA ARG A 351 -1.49 15.93 -3.63
C ARG A 351 -0.88 15.07 -2.53
N ASP A 352 -0.16 15.71 -1.61
CA ASP A 352 0.35 15.06 -0.40
C ASP A 352 -0.84 14.68 0.51
N ALA A 353 -1.07 13.39 0.77
CA ALA A 353 -2.06 12.96 1.75
C ALA A 353 -1.40 12.51 3.06
N HIS A 354 -1.71 13.10 4.21
CA HIS A 354 -2.00 14.54 4.35
C HIS A 354 -0.83 15.27 5.04
N GLN A 355 0.36 14.72 4.85
CA GLN A 355 1.58 15.07 5.55
C GLN A 355 2.70 15.37 4.55
N PRO A 356 3.74 16.13 4.96
CA PRO A 356 4.86 16.43 4.08
C PRO A 356 5.57 15.16 3.58
N HIS A 357 5.47 14.94 2.26
CA HIS A 357 6.16 13.84 1.59
C HIS A 357 7.67 14.10 1.49
N ASN A 358 8.44 13.05 1.21
CA ASN A 358 9.89 13.12 1.02
C ASN A 358 10.26 14.17 -0.05
N LEU A 359 11.28 14.99 0.22
CA LEU A 359 11.71 16.08 -0.67
C LEU A 359 12.16 15.60 -2.06
N ARG A 360 12.45 14.31 -2.22
CA ARG A 360 12.71 13.69 -3.52
C ARG A 360 11.50 13.78 -4.47
N TYR A 361 10.27 13.75 -3.95
CA TYR A 361 9.07 13.97 -4.76
C TYR A 361 9.14 15.33 -5.44
N GLN A 362 9.47 16.40 -4.70
CA GLN A 362 9.56 17.76 -5.25
C GLN A 362 10.44 17.82 -6.52
N TYR A 363 11.66 17.27 -6.46
CA TYR A 363 12.57 17.26 -7.61
C TYR A 363 11.98 16.52 -8.82
N LEU A 364 11.31 15.41 -8.57
CA LEU A 364 10.69 14.61 -9.63
C LEU A 364 9.45 15.31 -10.22
N LEU A 365 8.59 15.89 -9.39
CA LEU A 365 7.42 16.65 -9.82
C LEU A 365 7.83 17.87 -10.67
N ASP A 366 8.86 18.58 -10.24
CA ASP A 366 9.43 19.72 -10.97
C ASP A 366 10.02 19.30 -12.31
N SER A 367 10.80 18.22 -12.35
CA SER A 367 11.47 17.75 -13.58
C SER A 367 10.57 16.98 -14.55
N MET A 368 9.42 16.45 -14.09
CA MET A 368 8.45 15.69 -14.89
C MET A 368 7.20 16.49 -15.27
N GLY A 369 7.12 17.76 -14.87
CA GLY A 369 5.99 18.63 -15.22
C GLY A 369 4.69 18.14 -14.60
N ILE A 370 4.68 17.94 -13.28
CA ILE A 370 3.49 17.55 -12.49
C ILE A 370 3.21 18.68 -11.50
N LEU A 371 1.98 19.18 -11.43
CA LEU A 371 1.60 20.20 -10.44
C LEU A 371 1.60 19.60 -9.04
N TRP A 372 1.83 20.41 -8.02
CA TRP A 372 1.95 19.92 -6.65
C TRP A 372 1.08 20.72 -5.68
N TRP A 373 0.25 20.00 -4.94
CA TRP A 373 -0.46 20.48 -3.76
C TRP A 373 0.15 19.81 -2.53
N THR A 374 1.08 20.50 -1.87
CA THR A 374 1.69 19.99 -0.63
C THR A 374 0.79 20.25 0.56
N GLN A 375 0.83 19.36 1.55
CA GLN A 375 0.03 19.48 2.77
C GLN A 375 0.88 19.35 4.04
N LEU A 376 0.69 20.31 4.94
CA LEU A 376 1.00 20.21 6.36
C LEU A 376 -0.33 20.35 7.09
N SER A 377 -1.04 19.24 7.21
CA SER A 377 -2.34 19.23 7.88
C SER A 377 -2.26 18.50 9.22
N ALA A 378 -3.06 18.99 10.17
CA ALA A 378 -3.40 18.23 11.37
C ALA A 378 -4.82 17.70 11.19
N HIS A 379 -4.97 16.38 11.17
CA HIS A 379 -6.30 15.75 11.19
C HIS A 379 -6.93 15.80 12.59
N VAL A 380 -6.13 15.85 13.67
CA VAL A 380 -6.60 16.15 15.02
C VAL A 380 -6.05 17.48 15.49
N TRP A 381 -6.93 18.36 15.96
CA TRP A 381 -6.52 19.59 16.62
C TRP A 381 -6.41 19.39 18.13
N TYR A 382 -5.21 19.60 18.67
CA TYR A 382 -4.98 19.68 20.11
C TYR A 382 -4.76 21.13 20.53
N ASN A 383 -5.63 21.65 21.40
CA ASN A 383 -5.57 23.04 21.82
C ASN A 383 -4.59 23.26 23.00
N THR A 384 -3.32 22.90 22.83
CA THR A 384 -2.27 23.11 23.83
C THR A 384 -1.24 24.13 23.35
N PRO A 385 -0.58 24.90 24.26
CA PRO A 385 0.48 25.83 23.87
C PRO A 385 1.64 25.13 23.14
N GLU A 386 1.98 23.92 23.57
CA GLU A 386 3.06 23.12 23.00
C GLU A 386 2.74 22.66 21.57
N PHE A 387 1.54 22.12 21.34
CA PHE A 387 1.08 21.76 19.99
C PHE A 387 1.12 22.95 19.04
N LYS A 388 0.58 24.11 19.45
CA LYS A 388 0.57 25.34 18.64
C LYS A 388 1.99 25.81 18.30
N LYS A 389 2.91 25.75 19.25
CA LYS A 389 4.32 26.11 19.07
C LYS A 389 5.01 25.16 18.08
N ASN A 390 4.84 23.86 18.26
CA ASN A 390 5.42 22.84 17.39
C ASN A 390 4.84 22.97 15.98
N PHE A 391 3.52 23.10 15.84
CA PHE A 391 2.85 23.32 14.55
C PHE A 391 3.43 24.53 13.79
N LYS A 392 3.54 25.70 14.45
CA LYS A 392 4.13 26.90 13.82
C LYS A 392 5.62 26.73 13.49
N THR A 393 6.37 25.91 14.24
CA THR A 393 7.78 25.62 13.95
C THR A 393 7.90 24.76 12.70
N LEU A 394 7.17 23.64 12.67
CA LEU A 394 7.10 22.71 11.53
C LEU A 394 6.57 23.39 10.27
N LEU A 395 5.61 24.32 10.43
CA LEU A 395 5.08 25.12 9.32
C LEU A 395 6.17 25.96 8.65
N LYS A 396 7.04 26.60 9.43
CA LYS A 396 8.15 27.40 8.87
C LYS A 396 9.14 26.52 8.12
N GLU A 397 9.51 25.40 8.72
CA GLU A 397 10.41 24.41 8.11
C GLU A 397 9.85 23.91 6.78
N TRP A 398 8.59 23.45 6.79
CA TRP A 398 7.88 22.93 5.62
C TRP A 398 7.78 23.93 4.45
N VAL A 399 7.48 25.20 4.74
CA VAL A 399 7.43 26.25 3.70
C VAL A 399 8.82 26.53 3.16
N ILE A 400 9.81 26.70 4.04
CA ILE A 400 11.18 27.05 3.67
C ILE A 400 11.80 25.99 2.76
N GLU A 401 11.58 24.70 3.05
CA GLU A 401 12.14 23.60 2.25
C GLU A 401 11.48 23.41 0.88
N ARG A 402 10.26 23.94 0.65
CA ARG A 402 9.47 23.69 -0.59
C ARG A 402 9.21 24.90 -1.48
N ARG A 403 9.29 26.13 -0.97
CA ARG A 403 8.82 27.36 -1.66
C ARG A 403 9.44 27.66 -3.03
N ASN A 404 10.62 27.13 -3.34
CA ASN A 404 11.29 27.30 -4.64
C ASN A 404 10.73 26.42 -5.76
N SER A 405 9.90 25.43 -5.42
CA SER A 405 9.39 24.46 -6.40
C SER A 405 8.44 25.12 -7.42
N PRO A 406 8.73 25.02 -8.74
CA PRO A 406 7.79 25.45 -9.77
C PRO A 406 6.53 24.59 -9.85
N SER A 407 6.57 23.31 -9.45
CA SER A 407 5.37 22.46 -9.43
C SER A 407 4.34 22.92 -8.39
N LEU A 408 4.78 23.51 -7.28
CA LEU A 408 3.93 23.90 -6.16
C LEU A 408 2.87 24.96 -6.53
N VAL A 409 1.59 24.60 -6.46
CA VAL A 409 0.45 25.47 -6.80
C VAL A 409 -0.47 25.80 -5.62
N LEU A 410 -0.50 24.97 -4.58
CA LEU A 410 -1.36 25.11 -3.40
C LEU A 410 -0.61 24.70 -2.12
N TRP A 411 -0.87 25.42 -1.03
CA TRP A 411 -0.41 25.09 0.33
C TRP A 411 -1.60 24.60 1.17
N GLY A 412 -1.61 23.32 1.58
CA GLY A 412 -2.69 22.77 2.42
C GLY A 412 -2.38 22.80 3.92
N LEU A 413 -3.22 23.49 4.71
CA LEU A 413 -3.07 23.61 6.17
C LEU A 413 -3.96 22.66 6.99
N GLN A 414 -5.03 22.14 6.39
CA GLN A 414 -6.05 21.38 7.12
C GLN A 414 -6.73 20.36 6.21
N ASN A 415 -7.16 19.24 6.78
CA ASN A 415 -8.01 18.25 6.13
C ASN A 415 -8.98 17.63 7.15
N GLU A 416 -10.29 17.75 6.92
CA GLU A 416 -11.39 17.12 7.69
C GLU A 416 -11.42 17.40 9.21
N SER A 417 -10.53 18.25 9.70
CA SER A 417 -10.49 18.76 11.07
C SER A 417 -11.00 20.21 11.12
N LYS A 418 -11.11 20.82 12.31
CA LYS A 418 -11.40 22.25 12.44
C LYS A 418 -10.30 22.92 13.26
N ILE A 419 -9.33 23.51 12.56
CA ILE A 419 -8.34 24.40 13.16
C ILE A 419 -9.05 25.73 13.50
N PRO A 420 -8.76 26.36 14.65
CA PRO A 420 -9.30 27.68 14.99
C PRO A 420 -8.98 28.71 13.90
N GLU A 421 -9.98 29.52 13.53
CA GLU A 421 -9.88 30.51 12.43
C GLU A 421 -8.73 31.50 12.63
N ASP A 422 -8.56 32.02 13.84
CA ASP A 422 -7.49 32.93 14.22
C ASP A 422 -6.11 32.30 14.01
N PHE A 423 -5.95 31.04 14.43
CA PHE A 423 -4.71 30.30 14.25
C PHE A 423 -4.44 29.97 12.78
N ALA A 424 -5.47 29.59 12.00
CA ALA A 424 -5.34 29.34 10.57
C ALA A 424 -4.96 30.62 9.80
N ARG A 425 -5.52 31.77 10.18
CA ARG A 425 -5.17 33.09 9.65
C ARG A 425 -3.73 33.47 9.97
N ASP A 426 -3.29 33.28 11.22
CA ASP A 426 -1.88 33.45 11.60
C ASP A 426 -0.94 32.59 10.75
N CYS A 427 -1.30 31.32 10.52
CA CYS A 427 -0.51 30.41 9.70
C CYS A 427 -0.48 30.86 8.23
N THR A 428 -1.61 31.34 7.71
CA THR A 428 -1.73 31.87 6.35
C THR A 428 -0.84 33.10 6.14
N GLU A 429 -0.85 34.04 7.07
CA GLU A 429 0.05 35.22 6.98
C GLU A 429 1.52 34.82 7.11
N LEU A 430 1.84 33.85 7.96
CA LEU A 430 3.20 33.31 8.07
C LEU A 430 3.67 32.64 6.77
N ILE A 431 2.79 31.89 6.08
CA ILE A 431 3.11 31.34 4.75
C ILE A 431 3.38 32.47 3.76
N ARG A 432 2.56 33.54 3.74
CA ARG A 432 2.76 34.69 2.83
C ARG A 432 4.06 35.44 3.12
N GLU A 433 4.46 35.55 4.39
CA GLU A 433 5.75 36.13 4.77
C GLU A 433 6.93 35.32 4.19
N LEU A 434 6.84 33.99 4.28
CA LEU A 434 7.88 33.08 3.83
C LEU A 434 7.88 32.82 2.32
N ASP A 435 6.71 32.92 1.69
CA ASP A 435 6.45 32.76 0.26
C ASP A 435 5.50 33.87 -0.26
N PRO A 436 6.06 35.00 -0.73
CA PRO A 436 5.29 36.13 -1.24
C PRO A 436 4.40 35.79 -2.45
N THR A 437 4.67 34.71 -3.19
CA THR A 437 3.83 34.31 -4.33
C THR A 437 2.43 33.90 -3.90
N THR A 438 2.22 33.58 -2.63
CA THR A 438 0.91 33.28 -2.04
C THR A 438 -0.06 34.47 -2.08
N SER A 439 0.44 35.70 -2.21
CA SER A 439 -0.43 36.88 -2.30
C SER A 439 -1.05 37.08 -3.69
N TYR A 440 -0.52 36.48 -4.76
CA TYR A 440 -0.98 36.72 -6.14
C TYR A 440 -0.97 35.51 -7.08
N GLN A 441 -0.27 34.43 -6.76
CA GLN A 441 -0.21 33.19 -7.55
C GLN A 441 -0.74 31.98 -6.77
N ARG A 442 -0.09 31.60 -5.66
CA ARG A 442 -0.45 30.40 -4.88
C ARG A 442 -1.60 30.71 -3.92
N LYS A 443 -2.30 29.68 -3.44
CA LYS A 443 -3.37 29.80 -2.44
C LYS A 443 -3.10 28.87 -1.25
N VAL A 444 -3.48 29.34 -0.06
CA VAL A 444 -3.51 28.54 1.16
C VAL A 444 -4.91 27.95 1.33
N THR A 445 -5.00 26.64 1.52
CA THR A 445 -6.26 25.90 1.51
C THR A 445 -6.51 25.14 2.80
N THR A 446 -7.76 25.07 3.22
CA THR A 446 -8.29 23.99 4.07
C THR A 446 -9.08 22.99 3.21
N CYS A 447 -9.38 21.81 3.75
CA CYS A 447 -10.22 20.83 3.07
C CYS A 447 -11.38 20.38 3.96
N ASN A 448 -12.58 20.38 3.38
CA ASN A 448 -13.82 19.90 3.99
C ASN A 448 -14.17 20.64 5.31
N GLY A 449 -14.11 21.98 5.26
CA GLY A 449 -14.40 22.88 6.37
C GLY A 449 -13.17 23.69 6.79
N GLY A 450 -13.36 24.63 7.71
CA GLY A 450 -12.32 25.55 8.19
C GLY A 450 -12.45 26.96 7.62
N GLU A 451 -11.93 27.93 8.34
CA GLU A 451 -11.93 29.35 7.98
C GLU A 451 -10.53 29.93 8.25
N GLY A 452 -10.28 31.17 7.81
CA GLY A 452 -8.98 31.83 8.00
C GLY A 452 -7.91 31.51 6.96
N THR A 453 -8.24 30.76 5.90
CA THR A 453 -7.37 30.54 4.71
C THR A 453 -7.98 31.15 3.45
N ASP A 454 -7.31 31.05 2.29
CA ASP A 454 -7.81 31.64 1.04
C ASP A 454 -8.99 30.86 0.44
N TRP A 455 -9.06 29.55 0.67
CA TRP A 455 -10.04 28.67 0.02
C TRP A 455 -10.26 27.36 0.81
N ASP A 456 -11.53 27.03 1.10
CA ASP A 456 -11.95 25.70 1.54
C ASP A 456 -12.25 24.80 0.33
N VAL A 457 -11.41 23.79 0.10
CA VAL A 457 -11.53 22.85 -1.02
C VAL A 457 -12.34 21.62 -0.57
N PRO A 458 -13.52 21.36 -1.16
CA PRO A 458 -14.37 20.25 -0.73
C PRO A 458 -13.87 18.90 -1.23
N GLN A 459 -14.21 17.85 -0.49
CA GLN A 459 -14.15 16.46 -0.98
C GLN A 459 -15.52 16.03 -1.52
N ASN A 460 -15.55 15.16 -2.54
CA ASN A 460 -16.79 14.70 -3.16
C ASN A 460 -16.85 13.17 -3.29
N TRP A 461 -17.66 12.58 -2.42
CA TRP A 461 -17.87 11.13 -2.32
C TRP A 461 -19.18 10.65 -2.93
N THR A 462 -19.79 11.45 -3.81
CA THR A 462 -21.03 11.10 -4.51
C THR A 462 -20.86 9.77 -5.28
N GLY A 463 -21.79 8.83 -5.13
CA GLY A 463 -21.73 7.46 -5.63
C GLY A 463 -20.99 6.47 -4.71
N THR A 464 -20.18 6.95 -3.76
CA THR A 464 -19.36 6.11 -2.86
C THR A 464 -19.99 5.98 -1.48
N TYR A 465 -20.30 7.09 -0.82
CA TYR A 465 -20.97 7.12 0.49
C TYR A 465 -22.46 7.52 0.41
N GLY A 466 -23.01 7.60 -0.81
CA GLY A 466 -24.34 8.13 -1.07
C GLY A 466 -24.31 9.19 -2.19
N GLY A 467 -25.40 9.93 -2.38
CA GLY A 467 -25.51 10.95 -3.43
C GLY A 467 -25.74 10.39 -4.85
N ASN A 468 -25.95 11.27 -5.83
CA ASN A 468 -26.23 10.92 -7.22
C ASN A 468 -25.02 11.20 -8.15
N PRO A 469 -24.27 10.18 -8.61
CA PRO A 469 -23.09 10.40 -9.45
C PRO A 469 -23.41 10.96 -10.84
N ALA A 470 -24.66 10.93 -11.30
CA ALA A 470 -25.06 11.47 -12.61
C ALA A 470 -25.02 13.01 -12.69
N ILE A 471 -24.87 13.71 -11.56
CA ILE A 471 -24.75 15.18 -11.50
C ILE A 471 -23.33 15.66 -11.17
N TYR A 472 -22.33 14.80 -11.35
CA TYR A 472 -20.96 15.12 -10.96
C TYR A 472 -20.37 16.31 -11.73
N ASP A 473 -20.82 16.54 -12.96
CA ASP A 473 -20.52 17.75 -13.76
C ASP A 473 -20.91 19.04 -13.00
N LYS A 474 -22.14 19.08 -12.48
CA LYS A 474 -22.67 20.21 -11.70
C LYS A 474 -21.91 20.39 -10.39
N ASP A 475 -21.57 19.28 -9.74
CA ASP A 475 -20.76 19.30 -8.52
C ASP A 475 -19.38 19.91 -8.79
N VAL A 476 -18.67 19.46 -9.82
CA VAL A 476 -17.33 19.94 -10.17
C VAL A 476 -17.37 21.43 -10.56
N ILE A 477 -18.40 21.91 -11.27
CA ILE A 477 -18.57 23.36 -11.57
C ILE A 477 -18.83 24.18 -10.30
N ARG A 478 -19.67 23.66 -9.40
CA ARG A 478 -20.04 24.33 -8.15
C ARG A 478 -18.87 24.41 -7.19
N GLN A 479 -18.15 23.31 -7.03
CA GLN A 479 -17.03 23.14 -6.10
C GLN A 479 -15.71 23.68 -6.65
N GLN A 480 -15.60 23.84 -7.97
CA GLN A 480 -14.45 24.36 -8.73
C GLN A 480 -13.17 23.50 -8.67
N LEU A 481 -12.82 22.98 -7.49
CA LEU A 481 -11.79 21.96 -7.33
C LEU A 481 -12.29 20.96 -6.32
N ILE A 482 -12.22 19.68 -6.66
CA ILE A 482 -12.54 18.59 -5.74
C ILE A 482 -11.24 18.03 -5.20
N GLY A 483 -11.03 18.13 -3.89
CA GLY A 483 -9.81 17.68 -3.23
C GLY A 483 -9.68 16.17 -3.16
N GLU A 484 -10.80 15.43 -3.09
CA GLU A 484 -10.82 13.96 -3.12
C GLU A 484 -12.09 13.45 -3.78
N TYR A 485 -11.94 12.44 -4.63
CA TYR A 485 -13.00 11.54 -5.04
C TYR A 485 -12.43 10.14 -5.23
N GLY A 486 -13.22 9.11 -4.99
CA GLY A 486 -12.78 7.72 -5.18
C GLY A 486 -13.86 6.76 -4.72
N ALA A 487 -13.59 5.46 -4.78
CA ALA A 487 -14.53 4.42 -4.35
C ALA A 487 -13.79 3.22 -3.75
N TRP A 488 -14.48 2.48 -2.89
CA TRP A 488 -13.99 1.19 -2.39
C TRP A 488 -14.09 0.12 -3.48
N ARG A 489 -13.12 -0.81 -3.50
CA ARG A 489 -13.09 -2.01 -4.34
C ARG A 489 -12.41 -3.15 -3.60
N THR A 490 -12.71 -4.39 -3.95
CA THR A 490 -12.06 -5.61 -3.46
C THR A 490 -11.34 -6.27 -4.64
N LEU A 491 -10.03 -6.50 -4.54
CA LEU A 491 -9.26 -7.20 -5.59
C LEU A 491 -9.81 -8.61 -5.85
N ASP A 492 -9.85 -9.02 -7.12
CA ASP A 492 -10.37 -10.31 -7.60
C ASP A 492 -11.90 -10.49 -7.39
N LEU A 493 -12.63 -9.47 -6.91
CA LEU A 493 -14.08 -9.49 -6.81
C LEU A 493 -14.71 -8.77 -7.99
N HIS A 494 -15.45 -9.52 -8.80
CA HIS A 494 -16.07 -9.01 -10.02
C HIS A 494 -17.59 -9.19 -10.03
N THR A 495 -18.26 -8.34 -10.81
CA THR A 495 -19.71 -8.37 -11.00
C THR A 495 -20.09 -8.06 -12.44
N GLU A 496 -20.96 -8.88 -13.03
CA GLU A 496 -21.58 -8.57 -14.33
C GLU A 496 -22.61 -7.43 -14.22
N GLY A 497 -22.85 -6.73 -15.33
CA GLY A 497 -23.88 -5.70 -15.46
C GLY A 497 -23.39 -4.27 -15.21
N GLY A 498 -24.32 -3.33 -15.21
CA GLY A 498 -24.01 -1.90 -15.03
C GLY A 498 -23.82 -1.48 -13.57
N PHE A 499 -23.49 -0.21 -13.37
CA PHE A 499 -23.20 0.36 -12.06
C PHE A 499 -24.36 0.18 -11.06
N ALA A 500 -24.09 -0.55 -9.98
CA ALA A 500 -24.98 -0.71 -8.84
C ALA A 500 -24.40 0.01 -7.61
N GLN A 501 -24.94 1.18 -7.28
CA GLN A 501 -24.42 2.02 -6.18
C GLN A 501 -24.36 1.29 -4.84
N ASN A 502 -25.35 0.47 -4.50
CA ASN A 502 -25.39 -0.32 -3.26
C ASN A 502 -25.00 -1.81 -3.50
N GLY A 503 -24.37 -2.11 -4.64
CA GLY A 503 -23.90 -3.45 -4.98
C GLY A 503 -22.60 -3.83 -4.25
N ALA A 504 -22.07 -5.01 -4.60
CA ALA A 504 -20.78 -5.46 -4.08
C ALA A 504 -19.67 -4.46 -4.44
N LEU A 505 -18.68 -4.32 -3.55
CA LEU A 505 -17.52 -3.46 -3.76
C LEU A 505 -16.53 -4.14 -4.72
N SER A 506 -16.97 -4.47 -5.93
CA SER A 506 -16.17 -5.09 -7.00
C SER A 506 -15.25 -4.09 -7.69
N GLU A 507 -14.27 -4.60 -8.43
CA GLU A 507 -13.42 -3.80 -9.31
C GLU A 507 -14.27 -3.10 -10.39
N ASP A 508 -15.23 -3.82 -10.99
CA ASP A 508 -16.15 -3.28 -12.01
C ASP A 508 -16.97 -2.09 -11.49
N ARG A 509 -17.50 -2.20 -10.27
CA ARG A 509 -18.29 -1.12 -9.67
C ARG A 509 -17.45 0.15 -9.51
N MET A 510 -16.18 0.00 -9.12
CA MET A 510 -15.27 1.14 -8.98
C MET A 510 -14.95 1.76 -10.34
N THR A 511 -14.57 0.97 -11.34
CA THR A 511 -14.23 1.49 -12.66
C THR A 511 -15.41 2.18 -13.32
N GLN A 512 -16.60 1.59 -13.30
CA GLN A 512 -17.83 2.19 -13.84
C GLN A 512 -18.17 3.54 -13.20
N LEU A 513 -18.01 3.65 -11.86
CA LEU A 513 -18.24 4.91 -11.16
C LEU A 513 -17.18 5.95 -11.51
N MET A 514 -15.90 5.56 -11.56
CA MET A 514 -14.82 6.48 -11.90
C MET A 514 -14.90 6.95 -13.34
N GLU A 515 -15.21 6.08 -14.31
CA GLU A 515 -15.46 6.47 -15.69
C GLU A 515 -16.61 7.48 -15.80
N THR A 516 -17.71 7.25 -15.07
CA THR A 516 -18.83 8.20 -15.02
C THR A 516 -18.37 9.57 -14.52
N LYS A 517 -17.56 9.61 -13.45
CA LYS A 517 -17.02 10.86 -12.89
C LYS A 517 -16.03 11.54 -13.84
N VAL A 518 -15.12 10.79 -14.43
CA VAL A 518 -14.14 11.29 -15.42
C VAL A 518 -14.87 11.90 -16.61
N ARG A 519 -15.83 11.18 -17.21
CA ARG A 519 -16.63 11.67 -18.35
C ARG A 519 -17.34 12.99 -18.03
N LEU A 520 -18.01 13.05 -16.88
CA LEU A 520 -18.79 14.23 -16.48
C LEU A 520 -17.88 15.42 -16.15
N ALA A 521 -16.75 15.19 -15.47
CA ALA A 521 -15.79 16.25 -15.18
C ALA A 521 -15.13 16.80 -16.45
N GLU A 522 -14.73 15.93 -17.38
CA GLU A 522 -14.17 16.32 -18.68
C GLU A 522 -15.15 17.11 -19.54
N SER A 523 -16.45 16.78 -19.48
CA SER A 523 -17.48 17.51 -20.24
C SER A 523 -17.62 18.98 -19.84
N VAL A 524 -17.12 19.35 -18.64
CA VAL A 524 -17.18 20.70 -18.09
C VAL A 524 -15.81 21.28 -17.75
N LYS A 525 -14.72 20.71 -18.29
CA LYS A 525 -13.34 21.14 -18.00
C LYS A 525 -13.05 22.60 -18.29
N ASP A 526 -13.82 23.22 -19.20
CA ASP A 526 -13.71 24.63 -19.52
C ASP A 526 -14.42 25.56 -18.52
N SER A 527 -15.05 24.99 -17.48
CA SER A 527 -15.83 25.71 -16.47
C SER A 527 -15.41 25.39 -15.02
N THR A 528 -14.26 24.75 -14.83
CA THR A 528 -13.78 24.30 -13.51
C THR A 528 -12.25 24.13 -13.47
N CYS A 529 -11.66 24.01 -12.29
CA CYS A 529 -10.22 23.77 -12.12
C CYS A 529 -9.86 22.30 -12.23
N GLY A 530 -10.69 21.38 -11.69
CA GLY A 530 -10.48 19.94 -11.80
C GLY A 530 -10.75 19.16 -10.51
N HIS A 531 -10.04 18.03 -10.34
CA HIS A 531 -10.26 17.11 -9.23
C HIS A 531 -9.04 16.24 -8.91
N PHE A 532 -8.98 15.72 -7.69
CA PHE A 532 -7.93 14.82 -7.21
C PHE A 532 -8.51 13.45 -6.83
N PHE A 533 -8.03 12.40 -7.48
CA PHE A 533 -8.42 11.03 -7.19
C PHE A 533 -7.80 10.54 -5.87
N TRP A 534 -8.62 9.92 -5.03
CA TRP A 534 -8.22 9.23 -3.80
C TRP A 534 -8.35 7.72 -4.03
N LEU A 535 -7.25 6.97 -4.15
CA LEU A 535 -5.85 7.36 -3.92
C LEU A 535 -4.89 6.50 -4.75
N TYR A 536 -3.60 6.86 -4.77
CA TYR A 536 -2.59 6.12 -5.52
C TYR A 536 -2.40 4.67 -5.03
N THR A 537 -1.88 4.48 -3.82
CA THR A 537 -1.71 3.15 -3.21
C THR A 537 -2.63 2.98 -2.01
N SER A 538 -3.28 1.82 -1.94
CA SER A 538 -3.91 1.38 -0.71
C SER A 538 -2.86 1.25 0.41
N HIS A 539 -3.22 1.68 1.62
CA HIS A 539 -2.31 1.76 2.76
C HIS A 539 -2.99 1.27 4.03
N ASP A 540 -2.19 0.95 5.05
CA ASP A 540 -2.72 0.64 6.37
C ASP A 540 -3.48 1.84 6.95
N ASN A 541 -4.53 1.57 7.71
CA ASN A 541 -5.37 2.65 8.22
C ASN A 541 -5.87 2.29 9.62
N PRO A 542 -4.97 2.34 10.62
CA PRO A 542 -5.32 2.00 11.99
C PRO A 542 -6.41 2.94 12.52
N GLY A 543 -7.27 2.42 13.40
CA GLY A 543 -8.48 3.11 13.83
C GLY A 543 -9.72 2.83 12.96
N ARG A 544 -9.54 2.11 11.85
CA ARG A 544 -10.65 1.59 11.01
C ARG A 544 -10.85 0.08 11.20
N VAL A 545 -11.90 -0.44 10.54
CA VAL A 545 -12.29 -1.86 10.57
C VAL A 545 -12.26 -2.53 9.20
N GLN A 546 -11.97 -1.78 8.13
CA GLN A 546 -12.07 -2.35 6.79
C GLN A 546 -10.89 -3.22 6.41
N SER A 547 -11.18 -4.45 5.99
CA SER A 547 -10.20 -5.50 5.67
C SER A 547 -10.43 -6.16 4.31
N GLY A 548 -11.30 -5.55 3.48
CA GLY A 548 -11.70 -6.04 2.16
C GLY A 548 -10.72 -5.77 1.01
N GLU A 549 -9.42 -5.64 1.26
CA GLU A 549 -8.44 -5.35 0.19
C GLU A 549 -8.48 -6.38 -0.95
N GLY A 550 -8.58 -7.67 -0.63
CA GLY A 550 -8.71 -8.74 -1.62
C GLY A 550 -9.84 -9.72 -1.34
N TYR A 551 -10.24 -10.46 -2.36
CA TYR A 551 -11.31 -11.45 -2.24
C TYR A 551 -10.85 -12.67 -1.46
N ARG A 552 -9.65 -13.20 -1.76
CA ARG A 552 -9.05 -14.36 -1.09
C ARG A 552 -8.71 -14.03 0.35
N GLU A 553 -8.88 -14.98 1.27
CA GLU A 553 -8.58 -14.77 2.69
C GLU A 553 -7.11 -14.40 2.94
N LEU A 554 -6.20 -14.87 2.07
CA LEU A 554 -4.77 -14.55 2.07
C LEU A 554 -4.46 -13.07 1.74
N ASP A 555 -5.36 -12.38 1.05
CA ASP A 555 -5.18 -11.00 0.56
C ASP A 555 -6.00 -9.98 1.36
N ARG A 556 -6.88 -10.45 2.25
CA ARG A 556 -7.68 -9.64 3.17
C ARG A 556 -6.83 -9.13 4.34
N ILE A 557 -5.88 -8.26 4.04
CA ILE A 557 -5.10 -7.55 5.06
C ILE A 557 -5.87 -6.35 5.58
N GLY A 558 -5.55 -5.89 6.77
CA GLY A 558 -6.25 -4.74 7.32
C GLY A 558 -5.89 -4.39 8.74
N PRO A 559 -6.47 -3.30 9.27
CA PRO A 559 -7.35 -2.38 8.57
C PRO A 559 -6.62 -1.54 7.50
N VAL A 560 -7.24 -1.34 6.33
CA VAL A 560 -6.64 -0.67 5.16
C VAL A 560 -7.61 0.26 4.45
N ASN A 561 -7.08 1.27 3.75
CA ASN A 561 -7.83 2.10 2.80
C ASN A 561 -7.72 1.53 1.37
N TYR A 562 -8.63 0.62 1.04
CA TYR A 562 -8.69 -0.16 -0.20
C TYR A 562 -9.44 0.58 -1.32
N LYS A 563 -9.15 1.88 -1.50
CA LYS A 563 -9.61 2.71 -2.64
C LYS A 563 -8.50 2.98 -3.67
N GLY A 564 -7.34 2.32 -3.48
CA GLY A 564 -6.13 2.60 -4.23
C GLY A 564 -6.26 2.21 -5.70
N LEU A 565 -5.49 2.85 -6.58
CA LEU A 565 -5.19 2.32 -7.93
C LEU A 565 -4.32 1.08 -7.85
N LEU A 566 -3.49 1.00 -6.80
CA LEU A 566 -2.66 -0.15 -6.48
C LEU A 566 -3.05 -0.74 -5.11
N THR A 567 -2.81 -2.03 -4.94
CA THR A 567 -2.82 -2.71 -3.64
C THR A 567 -1.66 -2.23 -2.74
N PRO A 568 -1.64 -2.56 -1.43
CA PRO A 568 -0.50 -2.27 -0.56
C PRO A 568 0.81 -2.95 -0.97
N TRP A 569 0.74 -4.05 -1.74
CA TRP A 569 1.91 -4.72 -2.33
C TRP A 569 2.23 -4.25 -3.76
N GLU A 570 1.63 -3.12 -4.17
CA GLU A 570 1.91 -2.39 -5.41
C GLU A 570 1.52 -3.16 -6.69
N GLU A 571 0.47 -3.98 -6.61
CA GLU A 571 -0.20 -4.57 -7.77
C GLU A 571 -1.20 -3.56 -8.38
N PRO A 572 -1.09 -3.22 -9.68
CA PRO A 572 -2.06 -2.39 -10.38
C PRO A 572 -3.37 -3.12 -10.66
N LEU A 573 -4.47 -2.37 -10.58
CA LEU A 573 -5.84 -2.85 -10.74
C LEU A 573 -6.46 -2.36 -12.05
N ASP A 574 -7.63 -2.86 -12.40
CA ASP A 574 -8.39 -2.42 -13.59
C ASP A 574 -8.54 -0.89 -13.67
N VAL A 575 -8.75 -0.24 -12.52
CA VAL A 575 -8.93 1.22 -12.44
C VAL A 575 -7.66 2.00 -12.81
N PHE A 576 -6.46 1.45 -12.59
CA PHE A 576 -5.20 2.05 -13.07
C PHE A 576 -5.20 2.14 -14.60
N TYR A 577 -5.56 1.05 -15.27
CA TYR A 577 -5.62 0.98 -16.72
C TYR A 577 -6.77 1.81 -17.30
N MET A 578 -7.89 1.93 -16.58
CA MET A 578 -8.98 2.84 -16.91
C MET A 578 -8.51 4.31 -16.94
N PHE A 579 -7.82 4.80 -15.91
CA PHE A 579 -7.28 6.17 -15.91
C PHE A 579 -6.27 6.37 -17.04
N ARG A 580 -5.39 5.39 -17.24
CA ARG A 580 -4.38 5.42 -18.29
C ARG A 580 -4.99 5.50 -19.70
N ALA A 581 -6.02 4.72 -19.99
CA ALA A 581 -6.74 4.76 -21.26
C ALA A 581 -7.40 6.12 -21.57
N ASN A 582 -7.68 6.90 -20.52
CA ASN A 582 -8.31 8.21 -20.64
C ASN A 582 -7.29 9.33 -20.83
N TYR A 583 -6.15 9.27 -20.14
CA TYR A 583 -5.23 10.41 -20.01
C TYR A 583 -3.81 10.18 -20.52
N ALA A 584 -3.36 8.94 -20.73
CA ALA A 584 -2.02 8.71 -21.26
C ALA A 584 -1.96 9.07 -22.77
N PRO A 585 -0.88 9.72 -23.23
CA PRO A 585 -0.73 10.13 -24.62
C PRO A 585 -0.62 8.92 -25.54
N LYS A 586 -1.52 8.79 -26.51
CA LYS A 586 -1.53 7.67 -27.46
C LYS A 586 -0.32 7.68 -28.41
N GLU A 587 0.31 8.84 -28.62
CA GLU A 587 1.44 9.02 -29.54
C GLU A 587 2.73 8.40 -28.98
N THR A 588 2.94 8.49 -27.66
CA THR A 588 4.16 7.98 -27.01
C THR A 588 3.91 6.76 -26.14
N SER A 589 2.65 6.54 -25.75
CA SER A 589 2.25 5.51 -24.78
C SER A 589 0.91 4.85 -25.19
N PRO A 590 0.77 4.33 -26.43
CA PRO A 590 -0.46 3.64 -26.84
C PRO A 590 -0.66 2.35 -26.04
N MET A 591 -1.89 2.06 -25.65
CA MET A 591 -2.21 0.88 -24.82
C MET A 591 -3.60 0.32 -25.12
N VAL A 592 -3.80 -0.96 -24.85
CA VAL A 592 -5.10 -1.67 -24.90
C VAL A 592 -5.14 -2.69 -23.76
N TYR A 593 -6.22 -2.77 -22.99
CA TYR A 593 -6.31 -3.60 -21.79
C TYR A 593 -7.71 -4.22 -21.65
N ILE A 594 -7.80 -5.55 -21.57
CA ILE A 594 -9.06 -6.28 -21.40
C ILE A 594 -9.38 -6.35 -19.90
N ALA A 595 -10.48 -5.75 -19.46
CA ALA A 595 -10.87 -5.76 -18.04
C ALA A 595 -11.39 -7.14 -17.60
N SER A 596 -10.47 -8.06 -17.27
CA SER A 596 -10.76 -9.41 -16.77
C SER A 596 -9.51 -10.22 -16.34
N HIS A 597 -8.32 -9.62 -16.20
CA HIS A 597 -7.08 -10.37 -15.90
C HIS A 597 -7.15 -11.13 -14.57
N THR A 598 -7.86 -10.59 -13.57
CA THR A 598 -8.11 -11.22 -12.27
C THR A 598 -9.38 -12.08 -12.23
N TRP A 599 -10.10 -12.20 -13.35
CA TRP A 599 -11.37 -12.92 -13.47
C TRP A 599 -11.36 -14.04 -14.53
N PRO A 600 -10.45 -15.03 -14.44
CA PRO A 600 -10.34 -16.08 -15.44
C PRO A 600 -11.59 -17.00 -15.47
N GLY A 601 -12.26 -17.19 -14.33
CA GLY A 601 -13.45 -18.03 -14.18
C GLY A 601 -14.77 -17.37 -14.60
N ARG A 602 -14.74 -16.28 -15.37
CA ARG A 602 -15.92 -15.45 -15.66
C ARG A 602 -17.13 -16.23 -16.21
N TRP A 603 -16.90 -17.21 -17.10
CA TRP A 603 -17.97 -18.03 -17.67
C TRP A 603 -17.64 -19.52 -17.69
N ALA A 604 -18.63 -20.35 -17.36
CA ALA A 604 -18.51 -21.81 -17.37
C ALA A 604 -18.79 -22.45 -18.75
N THR A 605 -19.52 -21.77 -19.64
CA THR A 605 -19.94 -22.32 -20.93
C THR A 605 -19.80 -21.31 -22.08
N PRO A 606 -19.52 -21.79 -23.31
CA PRO A 606 -19.62 -20.99 -24.53
C PRO A 606 -21.00 -20.36 -24.76
N GLY A 607 -21.06 -19.37 -25.65
CA GLY A 607 -22.30 -18.77 -26.15
C GLY A 607 -22.22 -17.25 -26.25
N LYS A 608 -23.40 -16.61 -26.39
CA LYS A 608 -23.49 -15.15 -26.40
C LYS A 608 -23.15 -14.56 -25.03
N LYS A 609 -22.25 -13.59 -25.01
CA LYS A 609 -21.80 -12.86 -23.82
C LYS A 609 -21.93 -11.36 -24.01
N ASP A 610 -22.11 -10.67 -22.90
CA ASP A 610 -22.24 -9.21 -22.80
C ASP A 610 -21.11 -8.63 -21.93
N GLY A 611 -20.94 -7.31 -21.96
CA GLY A 611 -20.10 -6.60 -21.00
C GLY A 611 -18.61 -6.90 -21.12
N ILE A 612 -18.10 -7.21 -22.33
CA ILE A 612 -16.66 -7.35 -22.55
C ILE A 612 -16.06 -5.97 -22.71
N VAL A 613 -15.46 -5.46 -21.63
CA VAL A 613 -14.88 -4.11 -21.57
C VAL A 613 -13.40 -4.15 -21.92
N VAL A 614 -12.98 -3.21 -22.77
CA VAL A 614 -11.57 -2.96 -23.09
C VAL A 614 -11.25 -1.48 -22.88
N TYR A 615 -10.26 -1.20 -22.03
CA TYR A 615 -9.71 0.13 -21.80
C TYR A 615 -8.58 0.40 -22.81
N SER A 616 -8.67 1.49 -23.57
CA SER A 616 -7.63 1.88 -24.52
C SER A 616 -7.65 3.38 -24.83
N ASN A 617 -6.46 3.96 -25.03
CA ASN A 617 -6.30 5.31 -25.58
C ASN A 617 -6.15 5.33 -27.12
N CYS A 618 -6.19 4.16 -27.78
CA CYS A 618 -6.08 4.03 -29.23
C CYS A 618 -7.33 4.59 -29.94
N ASP A 619 -7.19 4.92 -31.23
CA ASP A 619 -8.31 5.43 -32.04
C ASP A 619 -9.37 4.35 -32.27
N GLU A 620 -8.93 3.11 -32.46
CA GLU A 620 -9.79 1.94 -32.64
C GLU A 620 -9.25 0.75 -31.87
N VAL A 621 -10.15 -0.14 -31.45
CA VAL A 621 -9.81 -1.45 -30.88
C VAL A 621 -10.58 -2.52 -31.62
N GLU A 622 -9.91 -3.62 -31.94
CA GLU A 622 -10.52 -4.82 -32.47
C GLU A 622 -10.37 -5.96 -31.46
N LEU A 623 -11.48 -6.65 -31.18
CA LEU A 623 -11.54 -7.78 -30.27
C LEU A 623 -11.67 -9.08 -31.04
N PHE A 624 -11.07 -10.15 -30.53
CA PHE A 624 -11.00 -11.47 -31.14
C PHE A 624 -11.28 -12.56 -30.10
N ASN A 625 -11.89 -13.68 -30.52
CA ASN A 625 -12.06 -14.87 -29.68
C ASN A 625 -11.17 -16.05 -30.12
N ASP A 626 -9.92 -15.73 -30.46
CA ASP A 626 -8.81 -16.66 -30.72
C ASP A 626 -7.51 -15.84 -30.78
N VAL A 627 -6.36 -16.51 -30.78
CA VAL A 627 -5.06 -15.86 -30.95
C VAL A 627 -4.92 -15.36 -32.39
N ASN A 628 -5.02 -14.04 -32.59
CA ASN A 628 -4.96 -13.40 -33.92
C ASN A 628 -5.99 -13.96 -34.94
N GLY A 629 -7.15 -14.44 -34.48
CA GLY A 629 -8.19 -15.00 -35.33
C GLY A 629 -9.59 -14.73 -34.77
N MET A 630 -10.63 -14.96 -35.58
CA MET A 630 -12.03 -14.79 -35.16
C MET A 630 -12.36 -13.40 -34.61
N SER A 631 -12.31 -12.38 -35.47
CA SER A 631 -12.69 -11.01 -35.12
C SER A 631 -14.15 -10.96 -34.66
N LEU A 632 -14.37 -10.32 -33.52
CA LEU A 632 -15.67 -9.93 -32.97
C LEU A 632 -16.05 -8.51 -33.38
N GLY A 633 -15.26 -7.92 -34.30
CA GLY A 633 -15.48 -6.58 -34.84
C GLY A 633 -14.60 -5.53 -34.18
N LYS A 634 -14.40 -4.45 -34.94
CA LYS A 634 -13.64 -3.27 -34.56
C LYS A 634 -14.58 -2.16 -34.09
N ARG A 635 -14.14 -1.39 -33.10
CA ARG A 635 -14.86 -0.27 -32.48
C ARG A 635 -13.96 0.97 -32.47
N THR A 636 -14.57 2.15 -32.55
CA THR A 636 -13.88 3.45 -32.54
C THR A 636 -14.05 4.12 -31.19
N ARG A 637 -13.02 4.83 -30.71
CA ARG A 637 -13.04 5.53 -29.43
C ARG A 637 -14.09 6.64 -29.41
N ASN A 638 -14.83 6.76 -28.31
CA ASN A 638 -15.90 7.75 -28.14
C ASN A 638 -15.54 8.88 -27.15
N GLY A 639 -14.27 9.28 -27.11
CA GLY A 639 -13.77 10.35 -26.24
C GLY A 639 -13.36 9.89 -24.82
N VAL A 640 -13.05 10.86 -23.96
CA VAL A 640 -12.59 10.62 -22.58
C VAL A 640 -13.77 10.26 -21.67
N GLY A 641 -13.54 9.34 -20.74
CA GLY A 641 -14.54 8.73 -19.87
C GLY A 641 -15.39 7.68 -20.58
N THR A 642 -14.84 7.06 -21.63
CA THR A 642 -15.49 5.96 -22.36
C THR A 642 -14.52 4.80 -22.56
N HIS A 643 -15.07 3.58 -22.58
CA HIS A 643 -14.37 2.35 -22.92
C HIS A 643 -14.95 1.73 -24.21
N PHE A 644 -14.29 0.70 -24.70
CA PHE A 644 -14.80 -0.15 -25.77
C PHE A 644 -15.56 -1.32 -25.16
N GLN A 645 -16.76 -1.60 -25.68
CA GLN A 645 -17.60 -2.70 -25.19
C GLN A 645 -18.13 -3.55 -26.33
N TRP A 646 -18.19 -4.86 -26.09
CA TRP A 646 -18.87 -5.83 -26.95
C TRP A 646 -19.98 -6.54 -26.17
N ASP A 647 -21.18 -6.48 -26.75
CA ASP A 647 -22.40 -7.11 -26.25
C ASP A 647 -22.99 -8.09 -27.28
N GLY A 648 -23.64 -9.14 -26.81
CA GLY A 648 -24.28 -10.18 -27.61
C GLY A 648 -23.32 -10.97 -28.51
N VAL A 649 -22.01 -10.91 -28.26
CA VAL A 649 -20.98 -11.55 -29.09
C VAL A 649 -20.81 -13.02 -28.72
N ASN A 650 -20.58 -13.87 -29.72
CA ASN A 650 -20.47 -15.31 -29.50
C ASN A 650 -19.04 -15.69 -29.08
N ILE A 651 -18.87 -16.08 -27.82
CA ILE A 651 -17.60 -16.55 -27.25
C ILE A 651 -17.61 -18.08 -27.23
N ASN A 652 -16.76 -18.68 -28.07
CA ASN A 652 -16.62 -20.13 -28.24
C ASN A 652 -15.38 -20.69 -27.54
N TYR A 653 -14.33 -19.87 -27.37
CA TYR A 653 -13.01 -20.32 -26.93
C TYR A 653 -12.47 -19.54 -25.75
N ASN A 654 -11.44 -20.10 -25.12
CA ASN A 654 -10.84 -19.62 -23.88
C ASN A 654 -9.84 -18.46 -24.03
N VAL A 655 -9.73 -17.84 -25.20
CA VAL A 655 -8.83 -16.69 -25.42
C VAL A 655 -9.66 -15.50 -25.86
N LEU A 656 -9.43 -14.35 -25.21
CA LEU A 656 -9.76 -13.05 -25.76
C LEU A 656 -8.47 -12.33 -26.12
N TYR A 657 -8.46 -11.71 -27.30
CA TYR A 657 -7.33 -10.94 -27.81
C TYR A 657 -7.83 -9.58 -28.27
N ALA A 658 -7.18 -8.50 -27.81
CA ALA A 658 -7.48 -7.14 -28.21
C ALA A 658 -6.30 -6.50 -28.92
N ALA A 659 -6.57 -5.79 -30.02
CA ALA A 659 -5.58 -5.04 -30.78
C ALA A 659 -5.97 -3.57 -30.87
N GLY A 660 -5.10 -2.68 -30.39
CA GLY A 660 -5.26 -1.22 -30.46
C GLY A 660 -4.60 -0.61 -31.70
N TYR A 661 -5.28 0.32 -32.34
CA TYR A 661 -4.83 1.00 -33.56
C TYR A 661 -4.76 2.52 -33.37
N VAL A 662 -3.65 3.13 -33.79
CA VAL A 662 -3.49 4.59 -33.87
C VAL A 662 -3.18 4.95 -35.31
N ASN A 663 -3.95 5.86 -35.90
CA ASN A 663 -3.88 6.21 -37.33
C ASN A 663 -3.89 4.97 -38.25
N GLY A 664 -4.75 3.99 -37.94
CA GLY A 664 -4.88 2.73 -38.69
C GLY A 664 -3.74 1.71 -38.51
N LYS A 665 -2.67 2.06 -37.79
CA LYS A 665 -1.56 1.14 -37.49
C LYS A 665 -1.80 0.42 -36.16
N ARG A 666 -1.65 -0.90 -36.13
CA ARG A 666 -1.66 -1.69 -34.88
C ARG A 666 -0.44 -1.31 -34.02
N VAL A 667 -0.68 -0.88 -32.80
CA VAL A 667 0.36 -0.33 -31.90
C VAL A 667 0.40 -0.97 -30.51
N ALA A 668 -0.69 -1.59 -30.06
CA ALA A 668 -0.78 -2.25 -28.77
C ALA A 668 -1.60 -3.54 -28.88
N VAL A 669 -1.31 -4.51 -28.02
CA VAL A 669 -2.00 -5.79 -27.95
C VAL A 669 -2.15 -6.25 -26.51
N ASP A 670 -3.21 -7.01 -26.25
CA ASP A 670 -3.46 -7.62 -24.95
C ASP A 670 -4.22 -8.94 -25.08
N TYR A 671 -4.03 -9.84 -24.12
CA TYR A 671 -4.56 -11.20 -24.14
C TYR A 671 -4.97 -11.63 -22.74
N ILE A 672 -6.10 -12.33 -22.64
CA ILE A 672 -6.45 -13.09 -21.44
C ILE A 672 -6.78 -14.54 -21.79
N VAL A 673 -6.54 -15.45 -20.84
CA VAL A 673 -6.94 -16.85 -20.94
C VAL A 673 -8.00 -17.15 -19.88
N LEU A 674 -9.21 -17.47 -20.34
CA LEU A 674 -10.34 -17.82 -19.49
C LEU A 674 -10.28 -19.29 -19.08
N HIS A 675 -10.79 -19.59 -17.90
CA HIS A 675 -11.03 -20.95 -17.44
C HIS A 675 -12.32 -21.51 -18.06
N HIS A 676 -12.44 -22.84 -18.05
CA HIS A 676 -13.66 -23.60 -18.38
C HIS A 676 -14.13 -23.59 -19.83
N LEU A 677 -13.71 -22.62 -20.64
CA LEU A 677 -14.04 -22.59 -22.07
C LEU A 677 -13.14 -23.54 -22.90
N PRO A 678 -13.62 -24.00 -24.08
CA PRO A 678 -12.80 -24.78 -25.01
C PRO A 678 -11.50 -24.08 -25.39
N LYS A 679 -10.40 -24.85 -25.49
CA LYS A 679 -9.10 -24.34 -25.93
C LYS A 679 -9.22 -23.70 -27.33
N ALA A 680 -8.66 -22.51 -27.50
CA ALA A 680 -8.70 -21.79 -28.77
C ALA A 680 -7.95 -22.52 -29.90
N PRO A 681 -8.42 -22.47 -31.16
CA PRO A 681 -7.80 -23.17 -32.28
C PRO A 681 -6.33 -22.80 -32.51
N HIS A 682 -5.96 -21.52 -32.36
CA HIS A 682 -4.60 -21.03 -32.55
C HIS A 682 -3.83 -20.84 -31.24
N PHE A 683 -4.25 -21.48 -30.15
CA PHE A 683 -3.62 -21.34 -28.83
C PHE A 683 -2.11 -21.62 -28.86
N ASP A 684 -1.66 -22.59 -29.65
CA ASP A 684 -0.25 -22.94 -29.72
C ASP A 684 0.61 -21.83 -30.37
N ALA A 685 0.01 -20.75 -30.90
CA ALA A 685 0.73 -19.56 -31.35
C ALA A 685 1.46 -18.84 -30.20
N PHE A 686 0.94 -18.90 -28.96
CA PHE A 686 1.67 -18.38 -27.80
C PHE A 686 3.03 -19.08 -27.60
N TYR A 687 3.13 -20.35 -28.01
CA TYR A 687 4.35 -21.15 -27.92
C TYR A 687 5.28 -20.98 -29.14
N LYS A 688 4.78 -20.44 -30.26
CA LYS A 688 5.56 -20.26 -31.50
C LYS A 688 6.30 -18.91 -31.54
N ASP A 689 5.81 -17.90 -30.82
CA ASP A 689 6.45 -16.57 -30.69
C ASP A 689 7.73 -16.58 -29.80
N VAL A 690 8.17 -17.77 -29.36
CA VAL A 690 9.38 -18.01 -28.55
C VAL A 690 10.68 -17.51 -29.22
N ASN A 691 10.68 -17.28 -30.55
CA ASN A 691 11.85 -16.82 -31.31
C ASN A 691 11.76 -15.40 -31.90
N SER A 692 10.58 -14.75 -31.98
CA SER A 692 10.39 -13.52 -32.78
C SER A 692 10.43 -12.20 -32.00
N ARG A 693 10.52 -12.22 -30.67
CA ARG A 693 10.54 -11.00 -29.83
C ARG A 693 11.72 -10.91 -28.85
N LEU A 694 12.79 -11.66 -29.07
CA LEU A 694 14.03 -11.51 -28.31
C LEU A 694 14.83 -10.32 -28.85
N PRO A 695 15.32 -9.39 -28.01
CA PRO A 695 16.42 -8.52 -28.40
C PRO A 695 17.59 -9.40 -28.86
N THR A 696 18.13 -9.07 -30.02
CA THR A 696 19.12 -9.82 -30.79
C THR A 696 20.25 -10.42 -29.95
N GLY A 697 20.27 -11.75 -29.89
CA GLY A 697 21.29 -12.55 -29.22
C GLY A 697 21.19 -14.05 -29.51
N GLY A 698 21.24 -14.41 -30.81
CA GLY A 698 21.59 -15.73 -31.36
C GLY A 698 21.20 -17.02 -30.60
N GLY A 699 20.14 -17.67 -31.07
CA GLY A 699 19.91 -19.11 -30.89
C GLY A 699 18.44 -19.46 -30.70
N THR A 700 17.88 -20.26 -31.62
CA THR A 700 16.64 -21.01 -31.40
C THR A 700 16.82 -21.88 -30.17
N ARG A 701 16.14 -21.57 -29.06
CA ARG A 701 16.16 -22.39 -27.84
C ARG A 701 14.71 -22.63 -27.41
N GLY A 702 14.39 -23.88 -27.09
CA GLY A 702 13.10 -24.27 -26.50
C GLY A 702 12.89 -23.63 -25.13
N SER A 703 11.96 -24.19 -24.33
CA SER A 703 11.65 -23.81 -22.94
C SER A 703 12.91 -23.34 -22.17
N ILE A 704 12.80 -22.40 -21.23
CA ILE A 704 13.93 -22.02 -20.35
C ILE A 704 14.21 -23.06 -19.24
N LEU A 705 13.40 -24.13 -19.18
CA LEU A 705 13.48 -25.22 -18.21
C LEU A 705 14.37 -26.45 -18.56
N PRO A 706 14.97 -26.64 -19.77
CA PRO A 706 15.82 -27.79 -20.00
C PRO A 706 17.02 -27.70 -19.07
N PRO A 707 17.51 -28.85 -18.59
CA PRO A 707 18.69 -28.90 -17.75
C PRO A 707 19.83 -28.25 -18.52
N SER A 708 20.26 -27.08 -18.07
CA SER A 708 21.42 -26.43 -18.65
C SER A 708 22.60 -27.36 -18.40
N GLY A 709 23.22 -27.88 -19.45
CA GLY A 709 24.23 -28.94 -19.36
C GLY A 709 25.23 -28.75 -18.22
N GLY A 710 25.24 -29.71 -17.29
CA GLY A 710 26.12 -29.75 -16.13
C GLY A 710 26.05 -31.15 -15.48
N PRO A 711 27.16 -31.70 -14.98
CA PRO A 711 27.23 -33.09 -14.50
C PRO A 711 26.69 -33.19 -13.07
N GLY A 712 25.37 -33.34 -12.87
CA GLY A 712 24.81 -33.47 -11.52
C GLY A 712 23.30 -33.64 -11.47
N GLY A 713 22.80 -34.42 -10.50
CA GLY A 713 21.37 -34.56 -10.23
C GLY A 713 20.80 -33.32 -9.54
N TYR A 714 19.55 -32.97 -9.85
CA TYR A 714 18.83 -31.92 -9.14
C TYR A 714 18.29 -32.48 -7.81
N LEU A 715 18.60 -31.80 -6.71
CA LEU A 715 18.08 -32.12 -5.38
C LEU A 715 16.69 -31.53 -5.16
N TYR A 716 16.49 -30.28 -5.57
CA TYR A 716 15.25 -29.54 -5.33
C TYR A 716 14.72 -28.92 -6.61
N ARG A 717 13.40 -28.96 -6.76
CA ARG A 717 12.60 -28.16 -7.68
C ARG A 717 11.35 -27.72 -6.94
N VAL A 718 11.12 -26.43 -6.86
CA VAL A 718 10.03 -25.84 -6.07
C VAL A 718 9.22 -24.90 -6.95
N ASN A 719 7.90 -25.08 -6.99
CA ASN A 719 6.94 -24.14 -7.56
C ASN A 719 6.58 -23.12 -6.47
N CYS A 720 7.22 -21.95 -6.47
CA CYS A 720 7.07 -20.96 -5.41
C CYS A 720 5.66 -20.37 -5.42
N GLY A 721 4.96 -20.42 -4.28
CA GLY A 721 3.57 -19.97 -4.18
C GLY A 721 2.55 -20.80 -4.94
N GLY A 722 2.89 -22.02 -5.41
CA GLY A 722 1.99 -22.86 -6.20
C GLY A 722 1.99 -24.34 -5.82
N PRO A 723 1.12 -25.16 -6.45
CA PRO A 723 0.99 -26.60 -6.21
C PRO A 723 2.14 -27.40 -6.84
N ASP A 724 2.12 -28.73 -6.62
CA ASP A 724 2.96 -29.65 -7.38
C ASP A 724 2.69 -29.48 -8.88
N TYR A 725 3.75 -29.34 -9.67
CA TYR A 725 3.67 -29.12 -11.11
C TYR A 725 4.62 -30.06 -11.86
N LYS A 726 4.13 -30.67 -12.94
CA LYS A 726 4.95 -31.50 -13.83
C LYS A 726 5.17 -30.76 -15.13
N ASP A 727 6.43 -30.43 -15.41
CA ASP A 727 6.81 -29.70 -16.62
C ASP A 727 6.80 -30.59 -17.87
N SER A 728 6.92 -29.95 -19.04
CA SER A 728 6.98 -30.57 -20.36
C SER A 728 8.17 -31.52 -20.57
N ASN A 729 9.22 -31.40 -19.74
CA ASN A 729 10.38 -32.30 -19.75
C ASN A 729 10.20 -33.49 -18.78
N GLY A 730 9.06 -33.57 -18.09
CA GLY A 730 8.73 -34.62 -17.15
C GLY A 730 9.29 -34.42 -15.74
N ASN A 731 9.91 -33.27 -15.43
CA ASN A 731 10.37 -32.98 -14.07
C ASN A 731 9.19 -32.59 -13.17
N THR A 732 9.23 -33.02 -11.92
CA THR A 732 8.29 -32.59 -10.89
C THR A 732 8.89 -31.41 -10.11
N TRP A 733 8.12 -30.33 -10.04
CA TRP A 733 8.32 -29.17 -9.19
C TRP A 733 7.38 -29.32 -8.00
N LEU A 734 7.95 -29.36 -6.79
CA LEU A 734 7.21 -29.57 -5.57
C LEU A 734 6.47 -28.31 -5.15
N ALA A 735 5.28 -28.47 -4.58
CA ALA A 735 4.45 -27.40 -4.05
C ALA A 735 5.21 -26.57 -3.01
N ASP A 736 4.94 -25.27 -2.95
CA ASP A 736 5.47 -24.42 -1.89
C ASP A 736 4.92 -24.82 -0.52
N ARG A 737 5.79 -24.82 0.50
CA ARG A 737 5.50 -25.27 1.87
C ARG A 737 6.07 -24.30 2.89
N GLU A 738 5.34 -24.06 3.97
CA GLU A 738 5.88 -23.37 5.14
C GLU A 738 7.01 -24.20 5.77
N ARG A 739 8.10 -23.56 6.15
CA ARG A 739 9.20 -24.19 6.88
C ARG A 739 8.79 -24.50 8.35
N LYS A 740 8.74 -25.79 8.72
CA LYS A 740 8.30 -26.22 10.07
C LYS A 740 9.40 -26.72 11.04
N SER A 741 10.51 -27.24 10.54
CA SER A 741 11.57 -27.88 11.36
C SER A 741 12.96 -27.46 10.90
N SER A 742 14.04 -28.17 11.25
CA SER A 742 15.41 -27.93 10.75
C SER A 742 15.88 -28.98 9.73
N ASP A 743 15.19 -30.13 9.64
CA ASP A 743 15.50 -31.29 8.81
C ASP A 743 14.71 -31.37 7.49
N THR A 744 13.64 -30.59 7.34
CA THR A 744 12.87 -30.49 6.07
C THR A 744 13.25 -29.25 5.24
N TRP A 745 12.64 -28.98 4.09
CA TRP A 745 12.81 -27.68 3.39
C TRP A 745 11.49 -26.91 3.32
N GLY A 746 11.57 -25.59 3.14
CA GLY A 746 10.37 -24.75 2.98
C GLY A 746 10.66 -23.25 2.94
N ALA A 747 9.61 -22.49 2.70
CA ALA A 747 9.61 -21.04 2.72
C ALA A 747 9.36 -20.48 4.12
N VAL A 748 9.94 -19.32 4.38
CA VAL A 748 9.66 -18.47 5.54
C VAL A 748 9.22 -17.10 5.02
N SER A 749 8.20 -16.52 5.67
CA SER A 749 7.71 -15.18 5.39
C SER A 749 7.61 -14.37 6.68
N TRP A 750 7.06 -13.16 6.56
CA TRP A 750 6.89 -12.26 7.68
C TRP A 750 5.95 -12.77 8.78
N THR A 751 5.01 -13.65 8.42
CA THR A 751 4.04 -14.17 9.38
C THR A 751 4.65 -15.12 10.41
N LYS A 752 5.88 -15.60 10.19
CA LYS A 752 6.64 -16.37 11.20
C LYS A 752 6.82 -15.62 12.52
N GLN A 753 6.81 -14.28 12.48
CA GLN A 753 6.92 -13.44 13.69
C GLN A 753 5.60 -13.34 14.46
N PHE A 754 4.49 -13.80 13.88
CA PHE A 754 3.14 -13.65 14.43
C PHE A 754 2.44 -15.01 14.51
N PRO A 755 2.60 -15.75 15.63
CA PRO A 755 1.99 -17.06 15.81
C PRO A 755 0.48 -17.05 15.54
N GLY A 756 0.00 -18.07 14.81
CA GLY A 756 -1.40 -18.23 14.45
C GLY A 756 -1.82 -17.50 13.16
N MET A 757 -0.93 -16.77 12.48
CA MET A 757 -1.18 -16.23 11.15
C MET A 757 -0.86 -17.25 10.04
N PRO A 758 -1.62 -17.26 8.92
CA PRO A 758 -1.31 -18.15 7.79
C PRO A 758 0.07 -17.81 7.17
N ALA A 759 0.86 -18.85 6.86
CA ALA A 759 2.23 -18.70 6.36
C ALA A 759 2.36 -17.87 5.07
N PHE A 760 1.31 -17.85 4.24
CA PHE A 760 1.30 -17.21 2.92
C PHE A 760 0.49 -15.91 2.88
N PHE A 761 -0.04 -15.47 4.02
CA PHE A 761 -0.85 -14.25 4.14
C PHE A 761 -0.07 -13.02 3.67
N ALA A 762 -0.62 -12.30 2.69
CA ALA A 762 0.04 -11.20 1.97
C ALA A 762 1.49 -11.50 1.55
N SER A 763 1.72 -12.70 1.01
CA SER A 763 3.03 -13.12 0.51
C SER A 763 2.92 -14.06 -0.70
N GLN A 764 1.73 -14.31 -1.24
CA GLN A 764 1.51 -15.11 -2.44
C GLN A 764 0.48 -14.43 -3.35
N ARG A 765 0.80 -14.34 -4.65
CA ARG A 765 -0.12 -13.89 -5.70
C ARG A 765 -0.01 -14.81 -6.91
N GLN A 766 -0.90 -14.59 -7.86
CA GLN A 766 -0.95 -15.31 -9.11
C GLN A 766 -1.38 -14.38 -10.25
N THR A 767 -0.96 -14.71 -11.47
CA THR A 767 -1.48 -14.15 -12.72
C THR A 767 -2.06 -15.30 -13.57
N TYR A 768 -3.00 -14.98 -14.44
CA TYR A 768 -3.57 -15.94 -15.40
C TYR A 768 -3.10 -15.67 -16.82
N ASP A 769 -2.20 -14.71 -16.99
CA ASP A 769 -1.73 -14.26 -18.28
C ASP A 769 -0.69 -15.23 -18.87
N PRO A 770 -0.66 -15.39 -20.22
CA PRO A 770 0.34 -16.22 -20.87
C PRO A 770 1.76 -15.69 -20.64
N ILE A 771 2.67 -16.54 -20.14
CA ILE A 771 4.07 -16.15 -19.94
C ILE A 771 4.92 -16.56 -21.15
N ALA A 772 5.46 -15.57 -21.84
CA ALA A 772 6.32 -15.75 -23.00
C ALA A 772 7.67 -16.42 -22.63
N GLY A 773 8.26 -17.12 -23.60
CA GLY A 773 9.56 -17.79 -23.44
C GLY A 773 9.48 -19.20 -22.84
N THR A 774 8.30 -19.72 -22.55
CA THR A 774 8.11 -21.09 -22.06
C THR A 774 6.74 -21.66 -22.45
N VAL A 775 6.68 -22.99 -22.62
CA VAL A 775 5.39 -23.72 -22.72
C VAL A 775 4.84 -24.11 -21.34
N ASP A 776 5.71 -24.03 -20.33
CA ASP A 776 5.46 -24.38 -18.94
C ASP A 776 5.08 -23.13 -18.12
N TRP A 777 4.37 -22.18 -18.73
CA TRP A 777 4.00 -20.93 -18.05
C TRP A 777 3.18 -21.11 -16.76
N PRO A 778 2.43 -22.20 -16.50
CA PRO A 778 1.75 -22.35 -15.21
C PRO A 778 2.73 -22.33 -14.02
N LEU A 779 3.99 -22.73 -14.23
CA LEU A 779 5.05 -22.62 -13.21
C LEU A 779 5.44 -21.17 -12.89
N PHE A 780 5.19 -20.22 -13.80
CA PHE A 780 5.52 -18.80 -13.64
C PHE A 780 4.31 -17.96 -13.20
N GLN A 781 3.10 -18.50 -13.35
CA GLN A 781 1.83 -17.87 -13.02
C GLN A 781 1.56 -17.81 -11.52
N THR A 782 2.18 -18.67 -10.72
CA THR A 782 2.17 -18.58 -9.25
C THR A 782 3.52 -18.08 -8.75
N PHE A 783 3.52 -17.22 -7.73
CA PHE A 783 4.76 -16.69 -7.17
C PHE A 783 4.59 -16.22 -5.72
N ARG A 784 5.72 -16.18 -5.02
CA ARG A 784 5.84 -15.49 -3.73
C ARG A 784 6.29 -14.06 -3.94
N TYR A 785 5.79 -13.17 -3.09
CA TYR A 785 6.30 -11.82 -2.97
C TYR A 785 6.60 -11.46 -1.52
N GLY A 786 7.53 -10.54 -1.31
CA GLY A 786 7.97 -10.15 0.03
C GLY A 786 9.14 -9.18 0.07
N LEU A 787 9.46 -8.74 1.29
CA LEU A 787 10.69 -8.01 1.60
C LEU A 787 11.76 -8.96 2.19
N GLN A 788 12.64 -8.45 3.06
CA GLN A 788 13.75 -9.18 3.68
C GLN A 788 13.36 -10.40 4.52
N GLN A 789 12.09 -10.52 4.92
CA GLN A 789 11.60 -11.65 5.71
C GLN A 789 11.21 -12.86 4.84
N LEU A 790 11.04 -12.67 3.52
CA LEU A 790 10.82 -13.77 2.57
C LEU A 790 12.14 -14.49 2.29
N ARG A 791 12.17 -15.81 2.52
CA ARG A 791 13.31 -16.67 2.18
C ARG A 791 12.92 -18.13 2.01
N TYR A 792 13.78 -18.90 1.37
CA TYR A 792 13.70 -20.36 1.28
C TYR A 792 14.90 -21.01 1.94
N GLU A 793 14.69 -22.06 2.72
CA GLU A 793 15.74 -22.78 3.44
C GLU A 793 15.76 -24.27 3.03
N PHE A 794 16.92 -24.76 2.62
CA PHE A 794 17.16 -26.12 2.14
C PHE A 794 18.33 -26.76 2.90
N PRO A 795 18.10 -27.80 3.71
CA PRO A 795 19.19 -28.60 4.26
C PRO A 795 19.97 -29.27 3.12
N VAL A 796 21.28 -29.09 3.09
CA VAL A 796 22.16 -29.68 2.08
C VAL A 796 23.51 -29.99 2.73
N PRO A 797 24.21 -31.08 2.34
CA PRO A 797 25.58 -31.26 2.80
C PRO A 797 26.48 -30.12 2.33
N ASP A 798 27.64 -29.98 2.95
CA ASP A 798 28.64 -29.02 2.49
C ASP A 798 29.13 -29.40 1.08
N GLY A 799 29.30 -28.42 0.21
CA GLY A 799 29.73 -28.65 -1.17
C GLY A 799 29.28 -27.59 -2.17
N ASP A 800 29.50 -27.88 -3.45
CA ASP A 800 29.18 -26.98 -4.55
C ASP A 800 27.77 -27.23 -5.10
N TYR A 801 27.04 -26.15 -5.27
CA TYR A 801 25.66 -26.12 -5.73
C TYR A 801 25.49 -25.15 -6.88
N ARG A 802 24.62 -25.56 -7.80
CA ARG A 802 24.09 -24.70 -8.84
C ARG A 802 22.64 -24.39 -8.51
N VAL A 803 22.35 -23.11 -8.32
CA VAL A 803 21.02 -22.58 -8.00
C VAL A 803 20.47 -21.88 -9.23
N GLU A 804 19.29 -22.31 -9.67
CA GLU A 804 18.53 -21.70 -10.75
C GLU A 804 17.29 -21.03 -10.15
N LEU A 805 17.12 -19.74 -10.43
CA LEU A 805 16.06 -18.89 -9.92
C LEU A 805 15.20 -18.42 -11.08
N TYR A 806 13.89 -18.57 -10.94
CA TYR A 806 12.93 -18.32 -12.00
C TYR A 806 11.97 -17.20 -11.62
N PHE A 807 11.79 -16.26 -12.55
CA PHE A 807 11.04 -15.02 -12.34
C PHE A 807 10.15 -14.70 -13.55
N THR A 808 9.13 -13.89 -13.33
CA THR A 808 8.40 -13.13 -14.36
C THR A 808 7.99 -11.78 -13.74
N GLU A 809 7.79 -10.75 -14.56
CA GLU A 809 7.14 -9.49 -14.12
C GLU A 809 5.65 -9.57 -14.47
N PRO A 810 4.78 -9.90 -13.50
CA PRO A 810 3.42 -10.38 -13.78
C PRO A 810 2.39 -9.26 -13.95
N TRP A 811 2.73 -8.00 -13.67
CA TRP A 811 1.75 -6.92 -13.70
C TRP A 811 2.24 -5.63 -14.36
N TRP A 812 3.51 -5.24 -14.19
CA TRP A 812 3.96 -3.97 -14.80
C TRP A 812 4.24 -4.13 -16.29
N GLY A 813 3.32 -3.66 -17.13
CA GLY A 813 3.48 -3.63 -18.59
C GLY A 813 2.26 -4.12 -19.37
N THR A 814 1.24 -4.62 -18.67
CA THR A 814 0.01 -5.13 -19.28
C THR A 814 -0.61 -4.12 -20.24
N GLY A 815 -1.00 -4.60 -21.42
CA GLY A 815 -1.59 -3.77 -22.47
C GLY A 815 -0.65 -2.80 -23.21
N GLY A 816 0.63 -2.74 -22.82
CA GLY A 816 1.68 -2.01 -23.54
C GLY A 816 1.75 -0.48 -23.28
N GLY A 817 2.67 0.16 -24.01
CA GLY A 817 2.90 1.61 -23.98
C GLY A 817 3.58 2.14 -22.70
N MET A 818 4.11 1.27 -21.84
CA MET A 818 4.80 1.63 -20.60
C MET A 818 6.28 1.26 -20.66
N ASN A 819 7.12 2.07 -20.02
CA ASN A 819 8.49 1.71 -19.70
C ASN A 819 8.60 1.57 -18.18
N CYS A 820 8.55 0.32 -17.71
CA CYS A 820 8.48 0.00 -16.29
C CYS A 820 9.86 -0.24 -15.66
N LYS A 821 10.95 0.11 -16.35
CA LYS A 821 12.32 -0.04 -15.84
C LYS A 821 12.48 0.72 -14.53
N GLY A 822 12.97 0.03 -13.52
CA GLY A 822 13.22 0.54 -12.18
C GLY A 822 12.00 0.53 -11.27
N TRP A 823 10.84 0.02 -11.73
CA TRP A 823 9.63 -0.03 -10.91
C TRP A 823 9.62 -1.22 -9.93
N ARG A 824 10.39 -2.27 -10.25
CA ARG A 824 10.69 -3.37 -9.33
C ARG A 824 12.18 -3.67 -9.37
N VAL A 825 12.88 -3.45 -8.25
CA VAL A 825 14.32 -3.59 -8.13
C VAL A 825 14.66 -4.17 -6.76
N PHE A 826 15.28 -5.35 -6.74
CA PHE A 826 15.66 -6.03 -5.50
C PHE A 826 16.96 -6.83 -5.64
N ASP A 827 17.62 -7.09 -4.52
CA ASP A 827 18.81 -7.95 -4.45
C ASP A 827 18.38 -9.40 -4.10
N VAL A 828 19.15 -10.38 -4.58
CA VAL A 828 19.04 -11.79 -4.18
C VAL A 828 20.31 -12.21 -3.49
N ALA A 829 20.18 -12.87 -2.35
CA ALA A 829 21.30 -13.44 -1.59
C ALA A 829 21.16 -14.95 -1.41
N ILE A 830 22.31 -15.62 -1.31
CA ILE A 830 22.41 -17.02 -0.90
C ILE A 830 23.36 -17.09 0.29
N ASN A 831 22.92 -17.67 1.41
CA ASN A 831 23.63 -17.70 2.70
C ASN A 831 24.18 -16.31 3.07
N ASP A 832 23.29 -15.31 3.08
CA ASP A 832 23.54 -13.90 3.39
C ASP A 832 24.51 -13.15 2.46
N LYS A 833 25.07 -13.82 1.45
CA LYS A 833 25.88 -13.19 0.41
C LYS A 833 25.01 -12.78 -0.76
N THR A 834 24.93 -11.48 -1.06
CA THR A 834 24.29 -10.98 -2.28
C THR A 834 24.97 -11.55 -3.52
N VAL A 835 24.22 -12.30 -4.32
CA VAL A 835 24.68 -12.95 -5.55
C VAL A 835 24.12 -12.30 -6.82
N ILE A 836 22.95 -11.65 -6.72
CA ILE A 836 22.37 -10.84 -7.79
C ILE A 836 22.01 -9.48 -7.17
N LYS A 837 22.55 -8.40 -7.75
CA LYS A 837 22.33 -7.03 -7.25
C LYS A 837 21.45 -6.24 -8.21
N ASN A 838 20.48 -5.51 -7.66
CA ASN A 838 19.51 -4.68 -8.38
C ASN A 838 18.83 -5.44 -9.53
N LEU A 839 18.32 -6.64 -9.27
CA LEU A 839 17.52 -7.38 -10.25
C LEU A 839 16.27 -6.58 -10.59
N ASP A 840 16.16 -6.23 -11.87
CA ASP A 840 14.98 -5.62 -12.49
C ASP A 840 14.53 -6.59 -13.59
N ILE A 841 13.45 -7.32 -13.32
CA ILE A 841 12.94 -8.39 -14.21
C ILE A 841 12.47 -7.76 -15.52
N TRP A 842 11.69 -6.67 -15.42
CA TRP A 842 11.17 -5.95 -16.58
C TRP A 842 12.29 -5.45 -17.48
N ALA A 843 13.36 -4.88 -16.92
CA ALA A 843 14.49 -4.42 -17.73
C ALA A 843 15.26 -5.54 -18.44
N LYS A 844 15.17 -6.79 -17.95
CA LYS A 844 15.82 -7.95 -18.57
C LYS A 844 14.97 -8.63 -19.63
N VAL A 845 13.67 -8.78 -19.38
CA VAL A 845 12.79 -9.62 -20.21
C VAL A 845 11.44 -9.00 -20.55
N ASP A 846 11.14 -7.79 -20.07
CA ASP A 846 9.83 -7.12 -20.15
C ASP A 846 8.76 -7.85 -19.29
N HIS A 847 7.50 -7.42 -19.42
CA HIS A 847 6.32 -8.01 -18.82
C HIS A 847 6.00 -9.40 -19.37
N ASP A 848 5.43 -10.27 -18.52
CA ASP A 848 4.94 -11.60 -18.87
C ASP A 848 5.92 -12.42 -19.69
N ARG A 849 7.18 -12.39 -19.25
CA ARG A 849 8.24 -13.19 -19.86
C ARG A 849 9.05 -13.90 -18.79
N ALA A 850 9.29 -15.17 -19.06
CA ALA A 850 10.05 -16.02 -18.18
C ALA A 850 11.53 -15.61 -18.16
N LEU A 851 12.07 -15.38 -16.97
CA LEU A 851 13.48 -15.11 -16.70
C LEU A 851 14.06 -16.24 -15.84
N LYS A 852 15.26 -16.70 -16.20
CA LYS A 852 16.07 -17.63 -15.42
C LYS A 852 17.43 -17.02 -15.11
N GLU A 853 17.75 -16.94 -13.83
CA GLU A 853 19.08 -16.57 -13.34
C GLU A 853 19.77 -17.81 -12.75
N VAL A 854 21.06 -17.96 -13.02
CA VAL A 854 21.84 -19.11 -12.56
C VAL A 854 23.03 -18.62 -11.74
N VAL A 855 23.17 -19.17 -10.53
CA VAL A 855 24.26 -18.85 -9.61
C VAL A 855 24.92 -20.15 -9.15
N ASN A 856 26.24 -20.21 -9.21
CA ASN A 856 27.01 -21.28 -8.58
C ASN A 856 27.51 -20.80 -7.21
N VAL A 857 27.32 -21.61 -6.17
CA VAL A 857 27.66 -21.28 -4.79
C VAL A 857 28.32 -22.47 -4.12
N HIS A 858 29.23 -22.17 -3.19
CA HIS A 858 29.77 -23.15 -2.26
C HIS A 858 29.05 -22.99 -0.93
N VAL A 859 28.50 -24.07 -0.40
CA VAL A 859 27.73 -24.10 0.84
C VAL A 859 28.52 -24.81 1.94
N THR A 860 28.52 -24.20 3.12
CA THR A 860 29.10 -24.74 4.35
C THR A 860 28.08 -24.63 5.47
N GLY A 861 28.12 -25.54 6.45
CA GLY A 861 27.22 -25.52 7.61
C GLY A 861 25.88 -26.20 7.38
N GLY A 862 25.77 -27.07 6.36
CA GLY A 862 24.63 -27.97 6.24
C GLY A 862 23.33 -27.34 5.70
N GLN A 863 23.34 -26.09 5.24
CA GLN A 863 22.12 -25.37 4.81
C GLN A 863 22.38 -24.35 3.69
N LEU A 864 21.48 -24.32 2.71
CA LEU A 864 21.38 -23.31 1.66
C LEU A 864 20.12 -22.47 1.92
N SER A 865 20.29 -21.16 2.12
CA SER A 865 19.21 -20.19 2.31
C SER A 865 19.21 -19.17 1.17
N ILE A 866 18.06 -18.95 0.54
CA ILE A 866 17.85 -17.96 -0.52
C ILE A 866 16.98 -16.84 0.03
N SER A 867 17.45 -15.59 0.01
CA SER A 867 16.76 -14.44 0.62
C SER A 867 16.83 -13.17 -0.24
N PHE A 868 16.05 -12.15 0.12
CA PHE A 868 15.93 -10.89 -0.60
C PHE A 868 16.28 -9.69 0.30
N PRO A 869 17.58 -9.47 0.60
CA PRO A 869 18.01 -8.62 1.71
C PRO A 869 17.82 -7.13 1.48
N ARG A 870 17.65 -6.69 0.24
CA ARG A 870 17.45 -5.27 -0.11
C ARG A 870 16.39 -5.12 -1.20
N ILE A 871 15.38 -4.32 -0.89
CA ILE A 871 14.30 -3.95 -1.81
C ILE A 871 14.43 -2.45 -2.08
N ALA A 872 14.74 -2.07 -3.32
CA ALA A 872 14.89 -0.67 -3.69
C ALA A 872 13.56 -0.07 -4.18
N ALA A 873 12.74 -0.81 -4.91
CA ALA A 873 11.39 -0.43 -5.33
C ALA A 873 10.61 -1.69 -5.65
N GLY A 874 9.31 -1.79 -5.31
CA GLY A 874 8.51 -3.00 -5.55
C GLY A 874 9.00 -4.22 -4.78
N GLN A 875 8.09 -4.97 -4.15
CA GLN A 875 8.49 -6.19 -3.43
C GLN A 875 9.22 -7.20 -4.32
N ALA A 876 10.15 -7.98 -3.75
CA ALA A 876 10.78 -9.07 -4.49
C ALA A 876 9.73 -10.10 -4.87
N ILE A 877 9.92 -10.75 -6.02
CA ILE A 877 9.06 -11.82 -6.52
C ILE A 877 9.94 -13.04 -6.84
N ILE A 878 9.42 -14.25 -6.65
CA ILE A 878 10.04 -15.49 -7.14
C ILE A 878 8.99 -16.54 -7.50
N SER A 879 9.12 -17.13 -8.70
CA SER A 879 8.15 -18.09 -9.25
C SER A 879 8.60 -19.54 -9.09
N ALA A 880 9.90 -19.83 -9.24
CA ALA A 880 10.42 -21.18 -8.99
C ALA A 880 11.90 -21.20 -8.62
N ILE A 881 12.32 -22.28 -7.97
CA ILE A 881 13.70 -22.54 -7.56
C ILE A 881 14.10 -23.95 -7.98
N ALA A 882 15.30 -24.13 -8.54
CA ALA A 882 15.91 -25.43 -8.72
C ALA A 882 17.36 -25.46 -8.21
N ILE A 883 17.75 -26.53 -7.52
CA ILE A 883 19.08 -26.68 -6.92
C ILE A 883 19.67 -28.01 -7.37
N ALA A 884 20.85 -27.96 -7.98
CA ALA A 884 21.60 -29.11 -8.44
C ALA A 884 22.99 -29.19 -7.78
N THR A 885 23.54 -30.40 -7.71
CA THR A 885 24.90 -30.64 -7.21
C THR A 885 25.59 -31.73 -8.03
N THR A 886 26.91 -31.64 -8.13
CA THR A 886 27.76 -32.67 -8.72
C THR A 886 27.97 -33.86 -7.76
N ASN A 887 27.68 -33.68 -6.47
CA ASN A 887 27.80 -34.74 -5.46
C ASN A 887 26.67 -35.77 -5.60
N GLN A 888 26.96 -36.90 -6.24
CA GLN A 888 26.01 -37.99 -6.45
C GLN A 888 25.52 -38.66 -5.15
N GLN A 889 26.19 -38.45 -4.03
CA GLN A 889 25.78 -38.98 -2.72
C GLN A 889 24.84 -38.06 -1.96
N ALA A 890 24.69 -36.79 -2.39
CA ALA A 890 23.80 -35.85 -1.74
C ALA A 890 22.34 -36.30 -1.90
N LYS A 891 21.60 -36.29 -0.79
CA LYS A 891 20.17 -36.58 -0.75
C LYS A 891 19.41 -35.31 -0.41
N ALA A 892 18.30 -35.08 -1.11
CA ALA A 892 17.39 -34.00 -0.78
C ALA A 892 16.68 -34.29 0.55
N ALA A 893 16.59 -33.27 1.40
CA ALA A 893 15.68 -33.27 2.53
C ALA A 893 14.22 -33.34 2.03
N LEU A 894 13.34 -33.90 2.85
CA LEU A 894 11.91 -33.91 2.54
C LEU A 894 11.32 -32.48 2.65
N PRO A 895 10.27 -32.15 1.87
CA PRO A 895 9.49 -30.94 2.13
C PRO A 895 8.92 -30.96 3.54
N SER A 896 8.67 -29.78 4.12
CA SER A 896 7.87 -29.69 5.35
C SER A 896 6.55 -30.44 5.20
N PRO A 897 6.06 -31.14 6.24
CA PRO A 897 4.82 -31.91 6.15
C PRO A 897 3.62 -31.05 5.76
N ALA A 898 2.85 -31.56 4.80
CA ALA A 898 1.52 -31.08 4.45
C ALA A 898 0.57 -31.12 5.64
N LEU A 899 -0.52 -30.38 5.60
CA LEU A 899 -1.57 -30.42 6.62
C LEU A 899 -2.26 -31.78 6.64
N ILE A 900 -2.55 -32.34 5.47
CA ILE A 900 -3.07 -33.70 5.27
C ILE A 900 -1.89 -34.69 5.27
N GLY A 901 -1.81 -35.53 6.30
CA GLY A 901 -0.82 -36.60 6.44
C GLY A 901 -1.46 -37.99 6.50
N ASN A 902 -0.70 -39.04 6.17
CA ASN A 902 -1.13 -40.44 6.27
C ASN A 902 -2.54 -40.70 5.69
N LEU A 903 -2.79 -40.25 4.46
CA LEU A 903 -4.06 -40.55 3.77
C LEU A 903 -4.17 -42.06 3.50
N VAL A 904 -5.18 -42.69 4.10
CA VAL A 904 -5.49 -44.10 3.97
C VAL A 904 -6.86 -44.24 3.31
N VAL A 905 -6.92 -45.04 2.25
CA VAL A 905 -8.16 -45.43 1.59
C VAL A 905 -8.29 -46.94 1.72
N THR A 906 -9.40 -47.38 2.31
CA THR A 906 -9.63 -48.80 2.65
C THR A 906 -9.80 -49.68 1.41
N ASP A 907 -10.45 -49.17 0.36
CA ASP A 907 -10.55 -49.84 -0.94
C ASP A 907 -9.26 -49.64 -1.77
N PRO A 908 -8.49 -50.71 -2.06
CA PRO A 908 -7.28 -50.63 -2.87
C PRO A 908 -7.49 -50.10 -4.30
N ALA A 909 -8.66 -50.36 -4.91
CA ALA A 909 -8.98 -49.89 -6.26
C ALA A 909 -9.26 -48.38 -6.27
N LEU A 910 -9.86 -47.86 -5.19
CA LEU A 910 -10.08 -46.44 -4.99
C LEU A 910 -8.79 -45.71 -4.58
N ALA A 911 -7.93 -46.35 -3.77
CA ALA A 911 -6.69 -45.76 -3.25
C ALA A 911 -5.77 -45.17 -4.34
N GLN A 912 -5.70 -45.79 -5.52
CA GLN A 912 -4.90 -45.29 -6.64
C GLN A 912 -5.48 -44.05 -7.33
N LYS A 913 -6.77 -43.77 -7.12
CA LYS A 913 -7.53 -42.69 -7.77
C LYS A 913 -7.81 -41.52 -6.84
N VAL A 914 -7.46 -41.63 -5.56
CA VAL A 914 -7.60 -40.56 -4.57
C VAL A 914 -6.24 -39.89 -4.39
N LYS A 915 -6.22 -38.56 -4.44
CA LYS A 915 -4.98 -37.78 -4.34
C LYS A 915 -5.13 -36.63 -3.35
N ALA A 916 -4.19 -36.51 -2.41
CA ALA A 916 -4.02 -35.27 -1.67
C ALA A 916 -3.44 -34.20 -2.60
N GLN A 917 -4.03 -33.01 -2.57
CA GLN A 917 -3.70 -31.86 -3.40
C GLN A 917 -3.48 -30.64 -2.50
N THR A 918 -2.82 -29.63 -3.05
CA THR A 918 -2.53 -28.35 -2.38
C THR A 918 -2.95 -27.18 -3.25
N TRP A 919 -3.01 -26.00 -2.66
CA TRP A 919 -3.22 -24.75 -3.40
C TRP A 919 -4.52 -24.73 -4.21
N LEU A 920 -5.63 -25.16 -3.59
CA LEU A 920 -6.94 -25.15 -4.24
C LEU A 920 -7.30 -23.77 -4.83
N ASN A 921 -7.73 -23.77 -6.09
CA ASN A 921 -8.18 -22.58 -6.81
C ASN A 921 -9.33 -22.91 -7.79
N THR A 922 -9.98 -21.87 -8.32
CA THR A 922 -10.87 -22.03 -9.47
C THR A 922 -10.09 -22.50 -10.69
N GLY A 923 -10.73 -23.30 -11.55
CA GLY A 923 -10.06 -23.99 -12.66
C GLY A 923 -9.54 -25.39 -12.30
N ASP A 924 -9.31 -25.69 -11.02
CA ASP A 924 -8.90 -27.02 -10.59
C ASP A 924 -9.99 -28.06 -10.83
N LYS A 925 -9.60 -29.25 -11.32
CA LYS A 925 -10.52 -30.36 -11.55
C LYS A 925 -11.03 -30.91 -10.23
N GLN A 926 -12.32 -30.88 -9.96
CA GLN A 926 -12.89 -31.38 -8.71
C GLN A 926 -12.67 -32.90 -8.53
N TYR A 927 -12.71 -33.67 -9.61
CA TYR A 927 -12.61 -35.13 -9.57
C TYR A 927 -11.47 -35.67 -10.45
N THR A 928 -10.89 -36.81 -10.08
CA THR A 928 -9.75 -37.42 -10.80
C THR A 928 -10.12 -38.05 -12.15
N ASP A 929 -11.40 -38.38 -12.35
CA ASP A 929 -11.93 -39.10 -13.52
C ASP A 929 -12.90 -38.25 -14.37
N SER A 930 -12.97 -36.94 -14.14
CA SER A 930 -13.79 -36.02 -14.91
C SER A 930 -13.04 -34.73 -15.27
N ASN A 931 -13.62 -33.94 -16.17
CA ASN A 931 -13.17 -32.58 -16.48
C ASN A 931 -13.98 -31.50 -15.74
N ILE A 932 -14.80 -31.90 -14.75
CA ILE A 932 -15.55 -30.96 -13.93
C ILE A 932 -14.55 -30.18 -13.07
N ALA A 933 -14.62 -28.86 -13.13
CA ALA A 933 -13.71 -27.97 -12.42
C ALA A 933 -14.46 -26.98 -11.52
N PHE A 934 -13.80 -26.51 -10.46
CA PHE A 934 -14.33 -25.47 -9.58
C PHE A 934 -14.45 -24.14 -10.33
N THR A 935 -15.63 -23.53 -10.27
CA THR A 935 -15.92 -22.23 -10.92
C THR A 935 -16.03 -21.09 -9.91
N ALA A 936 -16.40 -21.39 -8.67
CA ALA A 936 -16.45 -20.42 -7.58
C ALA A 936 -16.11 -21.09 -6.24
N LEU A 937 -15.30 -20.42 -5.44
CA LEU A 937 -14.87 -20.86 -4.11
C LEU A 937 -15.11 -19.73 -3.09
N PRO A 938 -15.51 -20.06 -1.85
CA PRO A 938 -15.44 -19.11 -0.76
C PRO A 938 -14.00 -18.60 -0.52
N PRO A 939 -13.84 -17.35 -0.07
CA PRO A 939 -12.56 -16.71 0.24
C PRO A 939 -11.56 -17.56 1.03
N THR A 940 -12.04 -18.31 2.01
CA THR A 940 -11.22 -19.09 2.95
C THR A 940 -10.62 -20.36 2.35
N LEU A 941 -11.12 -20.82 1.21
CA LEU A 941 -10.69 -22.08 0.60
C LEU A 941 -9.61 -21.91 -0.47
N TYR A 942 -9.31 -20.68 -0.89
CA TYR A 942 -8.19 -20.41 -1.79
C TYR A 942 -6.86 -20.76 -1.11
N GLY A 943 -6.03 -21.53 -1.80
CA GLY A 943 -4.75 -22.00 -1.26
C GLY A 943 -4.85 -23.20 -0.33
N ALA A 944 -6.06 -23.75 -0.09
CA ALA A 944 -6.27 -24.86 0.82
C ALA A 944 -5.65 -26.17 0.33
N GLU A 945 -5.40 -27.08 1.28
CA GLU A 945 -5.18 -28.48 0.95
C GLU A 945 -6.51 -29.20 0.77
N TRP A 946 -6.55 -30.22 -0.08
CA TRP A 946 -7.81 -30.92 -0.37
C TRP A 946 -7.55 -32.33 -0.87
N ILE A 947 -8.59 -33.15 -0.89
CA ILE A 947 -8.54 -34.52 -1.38
C ILE A 947 -9.37 -34.60 -2.66
N GLN A 948 -8.69 -34.87 -3.77
CA GLN A 948 -9.30 -35.11 -5.07
C GLN A 948 -9.67 -36.59 -5.18
N MET A 949 -10.97 -36.85 -5.37
CA MET A 949 -11.54 -38.20 -5.44
C MET A 949 -12.15 -38.46 -6.83
N PRO A 950 -12.41 -39.70 -7.24
CA PRO A 950 -13.22 -39.97 -8.44
C PRO A 950 -14.69 -39.62 -8.19
N GLY A 951 -15.38 -39.11 -9.21
CA GLY A 951 -16.75 -38.60 -9.11
C GLY A 951 -17.85 -39.68 -9.17
N ARG A 952 -17.50 -40.96 -9.38
CA ARG A 952 -18.47 -42.06 -9.55
C ARG A 952 -18.41 -43.17 -8.48
N SER A 953 -17.49 -43.10 -7.54
CA SER A 953 -17.33 -44.17 -6.53
C SER A 953 -18.02 -43.78 -5.23
N ALA A 954 -18.76 -44.71 -4.62
CA ALA A 954 -19.06 -44.61 -3.20
C ALA A 954 -17.72 -44.50 -2.46
N ALA A 955 -17.49 -43.42 -1.72
CA ALA A 955 -16.34 -43.36 -0.83
C ALA A 955 -16.56 -44.42 0.26
N ASP A 956 -15.97 -45.60 0.09
CA ASP A 956 -15.69 -46.48 1.21
C ASP A 956 -14.66 -45.78 2.12
N GLU A 957 -14.74 -46.03 3.43
CA GLU A 957 -14.11 -45.22 4.49
C GLU A 957 -12.68 -44.76 4.14
N LEU A 958 -12.48 -43.46 3.97
CA LEU A 958 -11.16 -42.84 3.87
C LEU A 958 -10.82 -42.15 5.19
N SER A 959 -9.55 -42.17 5.56
CA SER A 959 -9.06 -41.45 6.75
C SER A 959 -7.73 -40.78 6.50
N PHE A 960 -7.45 -39.73 7.25
CA PHE A 960 -6.16 -39.05 7.21
C PHE A 960 -5.85 -38.43 8.57
N THR A 961 -4.57 -38.23 8.84
CA THR A 961 -4.09 -37.52 10.03
C THR A 961 -3.81 -36.06 9.71
N LEU A 962 -4.00 -35.17 10.69
CA LEU A 962 -3.69 -33.76 10.55
C LEU A 962 -2.35 -33.42 11.20
N THR A 963 -1.45 -32.75 10.50
CA THR A 963 -0.14 -32.37 11.08
C THR A 963 -0.19 -31.12 11.97
N ALA A 964 -1.30 -30.39 11.96
CA ALA A 964 -1.58 -29.25 12.81
C ALA A 964 -3.09 -29.14 13.07
N ALA A 965 -3.51 -28.28 14.01
CA ALA A 965 -4.93 -28.00 14.19
C ALA A 965 -5.52 -27.42 12.89
N ALA A 966 -6.65 -27.96 12.45
CA ALA A 966 -7.23 -27.65 11.15
C ALA A 966 -8.76 -27.59 11.20
N ASP A 967 -9.32 -26.77 10.32
CA ASP A 967 -10.73 -26.81 9.94
C ASP A 967 -10.87 -27.71 8.71
N VAL A 968 -11.69 -28.75 8.83
CA VAL A 968 -12.01 -29.68 7.74
C VAL A 968 -13.40 -29.33 7.21
N PHE A 969 -13.46 -29.08 5.91
CA PHE A 969 -14.67 -28.74 5.17
C PHE A 969 -15.10 -29.90 4.29
N ILE A 970 -16.40 -30.17 4.31
CA ILE A 970 -17.06 -31.13 3.44
C ILE A 970 -18.03 -30.36 2.55
N ALA A 971 -17.75 -30.32 1.25
CA ALA A 971 -18.60 -29.69 0.26
C ALA A 971 -19.60 -30.72 -0.27
N MET A 972 -20.83 -30.68 0.23
CA MET A 972 -21.90 -31.62 -0.12
C MET A 972 -22.82 -31.02 -1.16
N ASP A 973 -23.16 -31.78 -2.21
CA ASP A 973 -24.15 -31.34 -3.19
C ASP A 973 -25.49 -31.07 -2.50
N THR A 974 -26.06 -29.88 -2.74
CA THR A 974 -27.33 -29.44 -2.13
C THR A 974 -28.54 -30.31 -2.48
N THR A 975 -28.43 -31.16 -3.50
CA THR A 975 -29.50 -32.09 -3.93
C THR A 975 -29.48 -33.42 -3.18
N LEU A 976 -28.40 -33.73 -2.44
CA LEU A 976 -28.25 -34.99 -1.71
C LEU A 976 -28.77 -34.89 -0.27
N GLN A 977 -29.29 -36.00 0.26
CA GLN A 977 -29.62 -36.11 1.68
C GLN A 977 -28.33 -36.12 2.51
N LEU A 978 -28.28 -35.32 3.57
CA LEU A 978 -27.12 -35.23 4.45
C LEU A 978 -26.87 -36.56 5.18
N PRO A 979 -25.69 -37.20 5.02
CA PRO A 979 -25.30 -38.39 5.77
C PRO A 979 -25.26 -38.17 7.29
N GLU A 980 -25.63 -39.20 8.06
CA GLU A 980 -25.66 -39.15 9.54
C GLU A 980 -24.30 -38.79 10.16
N TRP A 981 -23.19 -39.22 9.56
CA TRP A 981 -21.84 -38.92 10.07
C TRP A 981 -21.46 -37.43 9.96
N LEU A 982 -22.17 -36.64 9.15
CA LEU A 982 -21.97 -35.19 9.03
C LEU A 982 -22.71 -34.37 10.08
N LYS A 983 -23.55 -34.98 10.93
CA LYS A 983 -24.36 -34.24 11.92
C LYS A 983 -23.55 -33.38 12.89
N ASP A 984 -22.29 -33.78 13.16
CA ASP A 984 -21.38 -33.06 14.05
C ASP A 984 -20.58 -31.95 13.35
N TYR A 985 -20.81 -31.74 12.04
CA TYR A 985 -20.22 -30.63 11.28
C TYR A 985 -21.22 -29.47 11.24
N GLU A 986 -20.73 -28.26 11.47
CA GLU A 986 -21.56 -27.06 11.37
C GLU A 986 -21.79 -26.66 9.90
N ASP A 987 -23.03 -26.30 9.56
CA ASP A 987 -23.35 -25.71 8.26
C ASP A 987 -22.85 -24.25 8.21
N THR A 988 -21.78 -24.02 7.43
CA THR A 988 -21.14 -22.70 7.28
C THR A 988 -22.01 -21.67 6.59
N LYS A 989 -23.13 -22.09 5.99
CA LYS A 989 -24.01 -21.29 5.13
C LYS A 989 -23.39 -20.82 3.81
N THR A 990 -22.13 -21.17 3.55
CA THR A 990 -21.43 -20.86 2.30
C THR A 990 -21.55 -21.99 1.29
N THR A 991 -21.32 -21.67 0.02
CA THR A 991 -21.32 -22.68 -1.05
C THR A 991 -20.14 -22.52 -1.98
N LEU A 992 -19.81 -23.59 -2.68
CA LEU A 992 -18.92 -23.57 -3.85
C LEU A 992 -19.67 -24.08 -5.09
N GLN A 993 -19.15 -23.77 -6.26
CA GLN A 993 -19.76 -24.13 -7.54
C GLN A 993 -18.74 -24.80 -8.48
N ASN A 994 -19.26 -25.57 -9.43
CA ASN A 994 -18.47 -26.21 -10.47
C ASN A 994 -19.11 -26.06 -11.87
N THR A 995 -18.41 -26.52 -12.90
CA THR A 995 -18.87 -26.47 -14.30
C THR A 995 -20.07 -27.35 -14.63
N ALA A 996 -20.48 -28.26 -13.72
CA ALA A 996 -21.64 -29.12 -13.89
C ALA A 996 -22.93 -28.51 -13.31
N SER A 997 -22.90 -27.21 -12.94
CA SER A 997 -24.00 -26.48 -12.30
C SER A 997 -24.37 -27.00 -10.91
N GLY A 998 -23.50 -27.79 -10.28
CA GLY A 998 -23.69 -28.26 -8.91
C GLY A 998 -23.42 -27.13 -7.91
N ASN A 999 -24.36 -26.92 -6.99
CA ASN A 999 -24.17 -26.04 -5.84
C ASN A 999 -23.86 -26.91 -4.62
N PHE A 1000 -22.69 -26.71 -4.02
CA PHE A 1000 -22.22 -27.54 -2.91
C PHE A 1000 -22.21 -26.74 -1.62
N ARG A 1001 -22.98 -27.21 -0.65
CA ARG A 1001 -23.05 -26.65 0.70
C ARG A 1001 -21.85 -27.08 1.52
N LEU A 1002 -21.23 -26.14 2.24
CA LEU A 1002 -20.03 -26.42 3.03
C LEU A 1002 -20.37 -26.67 4.50
N TYR A 1003 -19.90 -27.80 4.99
CA TYR A 1003 -19.98 -28.22 6.39
C TYR A 1003 -18.58 -28.24 6.99
N ARG A 1004 -18.38 -27.64 8.17
CA ARG A 1004 -17.06 -27.49 8.81
C ARG A 1004 -17.00 -28.24 10.14
N LYS A 1005 -15.86 -28.85 10.45
CA LYS A 1005 -15.52 -29.30 11.80
C LYS A 1005 -14.06 -29.02 12.10
N ARG A 1006 -13.79 -28.53 13.31
CA ARG A 1006 -12.44 -28.26 13.78
C ARG A 1006 -11.84 -29.51 14.44
N PHE A 1007 -10.59 -29.78 14.12
CA PHE A 1007 -9.81 -30.88 14.68
C PHE A 1007 -8.50 -30.38 15.27
N ASN A 1008 -8.04 -31.05 16.34
CA ASN A 1008 -6.74 -30.80 16.94
C ASN A 1008 -5.61 -31.38 16.07
N ALA A 1009 -4.38 -30.92 16.29
CA ALA A 1009 -3.20 -31.53 15.69
C ALA A 1009 -3.11 -33.03 16.04
N ASN A 1010 -2.60 -33.83 15.11
CA ASN A 1010 -2.49 -35.29 15.16
C ASN A 1010 -3.83 -36.05 15.24
N ALA A 1011 -4.97 -35.36 15.13
CA ALA A 1011 -6.26 -36.03 15.04
C ALA A 1011 -6.34 -36.86 13.76
N THR A 1012 -6.97 -38.03 13.86
CA THR A 1012 -7.39 -38.81 12.69
C THR A 1012 -8.79 -38.39 12.30
N VAL A 1013 -8.93 -37.95 11.05
CA VAL A 1013 -10.21 -37.57 10.45
C VAL A 1013 -10.68 -38.77 9.64
N ALA A 1014 -11.81 -39.35 10.03
CA ALA A 1014 -12.50 -40.37 9.25
C ALA A 1014 -13.63 -39.73 8.46
N ILE A 1015 -13.70 -40.01 7.16
CA ILE A 1015 -14.78 -39.55 6.30
C ILE A 1015 -15.62 -40.75 5.86
N GLY A 1016 -16.92 -40.66 6.11
CA GLY A 1016 -17.86 -41.74 5.84
C GLY A 1016 -18.42 -41.74 4.41
N SER A 1017 -19.18 -42.77 4.09
CA SER A 1017 -19.86 -42.90 2.80
C SER A 1017 -20.84 -41.76 2.53
N ASN A 1018 -21.06 -41.45 1.25
CA ASN A 1018 -21.97 -40.40 0.79
C ASN A 1018 -23.47 -40.74 1.03
N GLY A 1019 -23.80 -41.82 1.73
CA GLY A 1019 -25.17 -42.20 2.12
C GLY A 1019 -26.06 -42.72 0.98
N THR A 1020 -25.52 -42.88 -0.24
CA THR A 1020 -26.27 -43.23 -1.45
C THR A 1020 -26.48 -44.74 -1.65
N ALA A 1021 -26.65 -45.51 -0.58
CA ALA A 1021 -27.01 -46.93 -0.68
C ALA A 1021 -28.43 -47.04 -1.31
N GLY A 1022 -28.51 -47.29 -2.63
CA GLY A 1022 -29.77 -47.59 -3.33
C GLY A 1022 -30.26 -46.59 -4.39
N ILE A 1023 -29.50 -45.54 -4.74
CA ILE A 1023 -29.90 -44.61 -5.82
C ILE A 1023 -29.37 -45.11 -7.17
N SER A 1024 -30.27 -45.58 -8.05
CA SER A 1024 -29.94 -46.18 -9.36
C SER A 1024 -29.60 -45.19 -10.47
N SER A 1025 -29.62 -43.88 -10.22
CA SER A 1025 -29.27 -42.84 -11.20
C SER A 1025 -28.74 -41.58 -10.50
N PRO A 1026 -27.51 -41.12 -10.79
CA PRO A 1026 -26.95 -39.90 -10.20
C PRO A 1026 -27.74 -38.64 -10.64
N PRO A 1027 -27.91 -37.63 -9.77
CA PRO A 1027 -28.71 -36.43 -10.06
C PRO A 1027 -28.13 -35.52 -11.17
N LEU A 1028 -26.92 -35.80 -11.68
CA LEU A 1028 -26.22 -35.03 -12.70
C LEU A 1028 -26.00 -35.83 -14.00
N GLY A 1029 -27.06 -36.44 -14.56
CA GLY A 1029 -27.00 -37.10 -15.87
C GLY A 1029 -25.97 -38.23 -15.98
N GLY A 1030 -25.68 -38.92 -14.87
CA GLY A 1030 -24.66 -39.98 -14.81
C GLY A 1030 -23.21 -39.52 -14.64
N GLN A 1031 -22.95 -38.25 -14.26
CA GLN A 1031 -21.58 -37.69 -14.19
C GLN A 1031 -21.16 -37.05 -12.85
N GLY A 1032 -22.02 -36.95 -11.84
CA GLY A 1032 -21.66 -36.26 -10.59
C GLY A 1032 -22.06 -37.02 -9.32
N GLY A 1033 -21.05 -37.37 -8.53
CA GLY A 1033 -21.17 -38.04 -7.25
C GLY A 1033 -19.96 -37.68 -6.38
N VAL A 1034 -20.17 -37.75 -5.06
CA VAL A 1034 -19.22 -37.49 -3.96
C VAL A 1034 -19.04 -36.00 -3.58
N TYR A 1035 -18.99 -35.76 -2.28
CA TYR A 1035 -18.59 -34.50 -1.67
C TYR A 1035 -17.10 -34.19 -1.93
N SER A 1036 -16.63 -32.97 -1.69
CA SER A 1036 -15.19 -32.65 -1.67
C SER A 1036 -14.69 -32.46 -0.23
N VAL A 1037 -13.48 -32.95 0.07
CA VAL A 1037 -12.83 -32.78 1.38
C VAL A 1037 -11.74 -31.73 1.25
N ILE A 1038 -11.85 -30.64 2.00
CA ILE A 1038 -10.93 -29.49 1.95
C ILE A 1038 -10.47 -29.20 3.37
N VAL A 1039 -9.19 -28.86 3.54
CA VAL A 1039 -8.54 -28.71 4.85
C VAL A 1039 -7.75 -27.42 4.88
N THR A 1040 -8.03 -26.58 5.88
CA THR A 1040 -7.32 -25.32 6.11
C THR A 1040 -6.72 -25.30 7.52
N PRO A 1041 -5.54 -24.69 7.72
CA PRO A 1041 -5.00 -24.53 9.06
C PRO A 1041 -5.88 -23.61 9.91
N VAL A 1042 -5.96 -23.87 11.22
CA VAL A 1042 -6.61 -22.93 12.15
C VAL A 1042 -5.79 -21.65 12.24
N THR A 1043 -6.49 -20.51 12.15
CA THR A 1043 -5.89 -19.16 12.24
C THR A 1043 -6.40 -18.39 13.45
N THR A 1044 -5.57 -17.49 13.97
CA THR A 1044 -5.93 -16.51 15.01
C THR A 1044 -6.25 -15.12 14.43
N LEU A 1045 -6.29 -15.00 13.09
CA LEU A 1045 -6.72 -13.77 12.42
C LEU A 1045 -8.10 -13.37 12.91
N GLN A 1046 -8.26 -12.09 13.21
CA GLN A 1046 -9.57 -11.54 13.52
C GLN A 1046 -10.49 -11.65 12.28
N PRO A 1047 -11.80 -11.88 12.48
CA PRO A 1047 -12.74 -11.91 11.37
C PRO A 1047 -12.78 -10.55 10.65
N PRO A 1048 -13.09 -10.51 9.35
CA PRO A 1048 -13.23 -9.26 8.62
C PRO A 1048 -14.49 -8.52 9.09
N PHE A 1049 -14.35 -7.65 10.09
CA PHE A 1049 -15.46 -6.98 10.76
C PHE A 1049 -16.32 -6.15 9.81
N ASP A 1050 -15.73 -5.51 8.79
CA ASP A 1050 -16.45 -4.72 7.79
C ASP A 1050 -17.43 -5.52 6.93
N GLN A 1051 -17.31 -6.84 6.91
CA GLN A 1051 -18.22 -7.72 6.17
C GLN A 1051 -19.38 -8.22 7.04
N LYS A 1052 -19.37 -7.95 8.36
CA LYS A 1052 -20.47 -8.34 9.26
C LYS A 1052 -21.54 -7.23 9.31
N PRO A 1053 -22.83 -7.57 9.14
CA PRO A 1053 -23.91 -6.60 9.24
C PRO A 1053 -23.98 -6.04 10.67
N THR A 1054 -24.12 -4.72 10.81
CA THR A 1054 -24.30 -4.07 12.11
C THR A 1054 -25.78 -3.77 12.35
N THR A 1055 -26.29 -4.16 13.52
CA THR A 1055 -27.63 -3.79 14.01
C THR A 1055 -27.49 -2.74 15.11
N SER A 1056 -28.09 -1.56 14.92
CA SER A 1056 -28.07 -0.48 15.90
C SER A 1056 -29.29 -0.53 16.82
N TYR A 1057 -29.06 -0.64 18.13
CA TYR A 1057 -30.09 -0.54 19.16
C TYR A 1057 -30.08 0.86 19.78
N LYS A 1058 -31.21 1.55 19.67
CA LYS A 1058 -31.41 2.92 20.15
C LYS A 1058 -31.87 2.93 21.61
N MET A 1059 -31.65 4.05 22.30
CA MET A 1059 -31.91 4.18 23.74
C MET A 1059 -33.36 4.55 24.09
N ASP A 1060 -34.19 4.84 23.09
CA ASP A 1060 -35.63 4.90 23.22
C ASP A 1060 -36.21 3.59 23.75
N GLN A 1061 -35.65 2.45 23.30
CA GLN A 1061 -36.01 1.09 23.69
C GLN A 1061 -35.41 0.64 25.02
N ALA A 1062 -34.55 1.46 25.66
CA ALA A 1062 -33.92 1.10 26.92
C ALA A 1062 -34.88 1.23 28.11
N VAL A 1063 -34.79 0.27 29.03
CA VAL A 1063 -35.52 0.23 30.31
C VAL A 1063 -34.57 0.69 31.42
N THR A 1064 -34.95 1.74 32.14
CA THR A 1064 -34.15 2.29 33.25
C THR A 1064 -34.64 1.75 34.59
N LYS A 1065 -33.73 1.38 35.49
CA LYS A 1065 -34.04 0.91 36.85
C LYS A 1065 -33.26 1.72 37.90
N GLY A 1066 -33.91 2.01 39.01
CA GLY A 1066 -33.41 2.89 40.07
C GLY A 1066 -33.68 4.37 39.80
N GLU A 1067 -33.54 5.22 40.83
CA GLU A 1067 -33.55 6.67 40.67
C GLU A 1067 -32.19 7.15 40.15
N GLY A 1068 -32.16 8.05 39.16
CA GLY A 1068 -30.91 8.66 38.68
C GLY A 1068 -30.64 8.54 37.19
N THR A 1069 -31.66 8.38 36.35
CA THR A 1069 -31.54 8.47 34.88
C THR A 1069 -32.64 9.36 34.29
N THR A 1070 -32.37 10.02 33.17
CA THR A 1070 -33.36 10.77 32.37
C THR A 1070 -33.14 10.57 30.87
N LYS A 1071 -34.20 10.62 30.05
CA LYS A 1071 -34.09 10.57 28.59
C LYS A 1071 -34.00 11.99 28.02
N GLN A 1072 -33.00 12.25 27.19
CA GLN A 1072 -32.76 13.56 26.55
C GLN A 1072 -32.32 13.41 25.09
N THR A 1073 -32.48 14.47 24.30
CA THR A 1073 -31.88 14.54 22.96
C THR A 1073 -30.55 15.27 23.02
N ILE A 1074 -29.45 14.58 22.66
CA ILE A 1074 -28.09 15.13 22.62
C ILE A 1074 -27.58 14.97 21.18
N ASN A 1075 -27.00 16.02 20.60
CA ASN A 1075 -26.43 15.99 19.24
C ASN A 1075 -27.37 15.33 18.21
N LYS A 1076 -28.65 15.71 18.23
CA LYS A 1076 -29.74 15.22 17.36
C LYS A 1076 -30.08 13.71 17.52
N ARG A 1077 -29.74 13.09 18.65
CA ARG A 1077 -30.08 11.69 18.96
C ARG A 1077 -30.64 11.54 20.37
N GLU A 1078 -31.57 10.61 20.56
CA GLU A 1078 -32.08 10.26 21.89
C GLU A 1078 -31.05 9.47 22.70
N ALA A 1079 -30.96 9.79 23.99
CA ALA A 1079 -29.98 9.24 24.92
C ALA A 1079 -30.56 9.10 26.32
N VAL A 1080 -30.02 8.17 27.10
CA VAL A 1080 -30.27 8.05 28.54
C VAL A 1080 -29.09 8.65 29.29
N VAL A 1081 -29.35 9.69 30.09
CA VAL A 1081 -28.36 10.42 30.89
C VAL A 1081 -28.42 9.94 32.34
N PHE A 1082 -27.29 9.58 32.91
CA PHE A 1082 -27.16 9.31 34.33
C PHE A 1082 -27.11 10.64 35.11
N THR A 1083 -28.07 10.86 36.01
CA THR A 1083 -28.19 12.08 36.84
C THR A 1083 -27.70 11.90 38.27
N LYS A 1084 -27.25 10.70 38.62
CA LYS A 1084 -26.57 10.38 39.90
C LYS A 1084 -25.27 9.63 39.60
N PRO A 1085 -24.25 9.70 40.48
CA PRO A 1085 -22.97 9.04 40.25
C PRO A 1085 -23.07 7.52 40.24
N ALA A 1086 -23.91 6.91 41.08
CA ALA A 1086 -24.00 5.44 41.17
C ALA A 1086 -25.43 4.93 41.36
N GLY A 1087 -25.63 3.64 41.09
CA GLY A 1087 -26.82 2.87 41.44
C GLY A 1087 -27.92 2.82 40.37
N ALA A 1088 -27.93 3.75 39.41
CA ALA A 1088 -28.84 3.71 38.28
C ALA A 1088 -28.42 2.66 37.24
N GLN A 1089 -29.39 1.96 36.65
CA GLN A 1089 -29.19 0.92 35.65
C GLN A 1089 -29.95 1.21 34.37
N VAL A 1090 -29.36 0.84 33.24
CA VAL A 1090 -29.96 0.96 31.91
C VAL A 1090 -29.87 -0.40 31.21
N ASP A 1091 -31.01 -1.03 30.97
CA ASP A 1091 -31.15 -2.32 30.30
C ASP A 1091 -31.57 -2.11 28.85
N LEU A 1092 -30.86 -2.75 27.92
CA LEU A 1092 -31.18 -2.75 26.49
C LEU A 1092 -31.28 -4.19 26.00
N THR A 1093 -32.41 -4.57 25.39
CA THR A 1093 -32.56 -5.91 24.81
C THR A 1093 -31.98 -5.95 23.40
N ILE A 1094 -31.06 -6.87 23.16
CA ILE A 1094 -30.45 -7.13 21.86
C ILE A 1094 -30.88 -8.50 21.32
N ASN A 1095 -30.90 -8.64 20.00
CA ASN A 1095 -31.21 -9.89 19.30
C ASN A 1095 -30.03 -10.32 18.43
N THR A 1096 -29.60 -11.56 18.55
CA THR A 1096 -28.56 -12.14 17.70
C THR A 1096 -29.16 -13.17 16.75
N GLY A 1097 -28.63 -13.24 15.52
CA GLY A 1097 -29.21 -14.04 14.44
C GLY A 1097 -28.53 -15.39 14.17
N VAL A 1098 -27.28 -15.56 14.59
CA VAL A 1098 -26.47 -16.78 14.40
C VAL A 1098 -25.59 -17.02 15.61
N GLY A 1099 -25.04 -18.24 15.75
CA GLY A 1099 -24.03 -18.52 16.78
C GLY A 1099 -22.69 -17.86 16.44
N ASP A 1100 -22.31 -16.80 17.15
CA ASP A 1100 -21.03 -16.10 16.91
C ASP A 1100 -20.57 -15.30 18.14
N VAL A 1101 -19.32 -14.83 18.12
CA VAL A 1101 -18.85 -13.76 19.00
C VAL A 1101 -19.26 -12.44 18.37
N TYR A 1102 -20.05 -11.65 19.11
CA TYR A 1102 -20.55 -10.36 18.63
C TYR A 1102 -19.71 -9.21 19.19
N SER A 1103 -19.48 -8.19 18.36
CA SER A 1103 -18.93 -6.91 18.80
C SER A 1103 -20.06 -6.04 19.36
N LEU A 1104 -19.84 -5.45 20.54
CA LEU A 1104 -20.75 -4.51 21.19
C LEU A 1104 -20.09 -3.15 21.24
N THR A 1105 -20.69 -2.15 20.58
CA THR A 1105 -20.22 -0.78 20.65
C THR A 1105 -21.22 0.12 21.36
N PHE A 1106 -20.85 0.59 22.55
CA PHE A 1106 -21.58 1.59 23.31
C PHE A 1106 -21.26 2.98 22.79
N ARG A 1107 -22.29 3.75 22.43
CA ARG A 1107 -22.15 5.16 22.05
C ARG A 1107 -22.46 6.03 23.26
N TYR A 1108 -21.61 6.98 23.59
CA TYR A 1108 -21.81 7.86 24.75
C TYR A 1108 -21.38 9.31 24.52
N PHE A 1109 -21.90 10.20 25.34
CA PHE A 1109 -21.56 11.62 25.39
C PHE A 1109 -21.36 12.04 26.84
N TYR A 1110 -20.27 12.72 27.14
CA TYR A 1110 -19.98 13.23 28.46
C TYR A 1110 -19.23 14.55 28.36
N GLN A 1111 -19.66 15.61 29.06
CA GLN A 1111 -18.94 16.87 29.13
C GLN A 1111 -18.44 17.09 30.54
N GLY A 1112 -17.13 16.89 30.75
CA GLY A 1112 -16.51 17.07 32.05
C GLY A 1112 -14.99 16.96 31.99
N THR A 1113 -14.33 17.32 33.08
CA THR A 1113 -12.86 17.42 33.13
C THR A 1113 -12.17 16.15 33.63
N ALA A 1114 -12.90 15.22 34.26
CA ALA A 1114 -12.36 13.96 34.79
C ALA A 1114 -13.12 12.75 34.22
N PRO A 1115 -12.45 11.62 33.95
CA PRO A 1115 -13.11 10.40 33.48
C PRO A 1115 -14.18 9.90 34.46
N ARG A 1116 -15.25 9.32 33.92
CA ARG A 1116 -16.38 8.73 34.67
C ARG A 1116 -16.43 7.22 34.46
N LYS A 1117 -17.06 6.48 35.38
CA LYS A 1117 -17.04 5.01 35.38
C LYS A 1117 -18.42 4.38 35.47
N ALA A 1118 -18.59 3.27 34.78
CA ALA A 1118 -19.71 2.34 34.94
C ALA A 1118 -19.21 0.90 34.81
N SER A 1119 -20.12 -0.06 34.90
CA SER A 1119 -19.89 -1.44 34.46
C SER A 1119 -21.00 -1.87 33.52
N TRP A 1120 -20.68 -2.70 32.52
CA TRP A 1120 -21.69 -3.34 31.69
C TRP A 1120 -21.73 -4.85 31.92
N GLN A 1121 -22.91 -5.44 31.68
CA GLN A 1121 -23.15 -6.86 31.77
C GLN A 1121 -23.88 -7.38 30.53
N LEU A 1122 -23.51 -8.57 30.07
CA LEU A 1122 -24.30 -9.36 29.13
C LEU A 1122 -25.09 -10.41 29.90
N ILE A 1123 -26.41 -10.44 29.73
CA ILE A 1123 -27.31 -11.33 30.46
C ILE A 1123 -28.12 -12.15 29.45
N ALA A 1124 -28.10 -13.48 29.58
CA ALA A 1124 -28.91 -14.39 28.77
C ALA A 1124 -30.40 -14.28 29.12
N ALA A 1125 -31.27 -14.82 28.24
CA ALA A 1125 -32.72 -14.78 28.42
C ALA A 1125 -33.21 -15.46 29.72
N ASP A 1126 -32.45 -16.42 30.24
CA ASP A 1126 -32.74 -17.11 31.52
C ASP A 1126 -32.25 -16.35 32.76
N GLY A 1127 -31.63 -15.18 32.58
CA GLY A 1127 -31.08 -14.35 33.65
C GLY A 1127 -29.61 -14.61 33.98
N THR A 1128 -28.94 -15.57 33.31
CA THR A 1128 -27.52 -15.87 33.53
C THR A 1128 -26.64 -14.71 33.07
N VAL A 1129 -25.80 -14.17 33.96
CA VAL A 1129 -24.79 -13.15 33.58
C VAL A 1129 -23.64 -13.86 32.88
N MET A 1130 -23.48 -13.59 31.58
CA MET A 1130 -22.47 -14.20 30.73
C MET A 1130 -21.14 -13.48 30.78
N LYS A 1131 -21.17 -12.15 30.94
CA LYS A 1131 -19.97 -11.30 30.96
C LYS A 1131 -20.23 -10.05 31.79
N THR A 1132 -19.20 -9.57 32.49
CA THR A 1132 -19.20 -8.27 33.18
C THR A 1132 -17.86 -7.60 32.92
N GLU A 1133 -17.87 -6.32 32.59
CA GLU A 1133 -16.67 -5.53 32.32
C GLU A 1133 -16.85 -4.07 32.77
N PRO A 1134 -15.78 -3.41 33.23
CA PRO A 1134 -15.81 -1.98 33.54
C PRO A 1134 -15.91 -1.13 32.26
N MET A 1135 -16.50 0.05 32.40
CA MET A 1135 -16.57 1.09 31.38
C MET A 1135 -15.97 2.37 31.93
N GLU A 1136 -15.14 3.03 31.13
CA GLU A 1136 -14.60 4.35 31.44
C GLU A 1136 -15.00 5.35 30.36
N PHE A 1137 -15.54 6.49 30.76
CA PHE A 1137 -16.07 7.52 29.88
C PHE A 1137 -15.22 8.79 30.01
N THR A 1138 -14.57 9.17 28.92
CA THR A 1138 -13.80 10.41 28.80
C THR A 1138 -14.62 11.56 28.21
N ASN A 1139 -14.10 12.79 28.33
CA ASN A 1139 -14.76 13.99 27.78
C ASN A 1139 -15.02 13.85 26.27
N THR A 1140 -16.26 14.13 25.87
CA THR A 1140 -16.75 14.11 24.49
C THR A 1140 -16.82 15.54 23.96
N ARG A 1141 -16.25 15.76 22.77
CA ARG A 1141 -16.31 17.08 22.11
C ARG A 1141 -17.75 17.45 21.76
N GLU A 1142 -18.06 18.74 21.83
CA GLU A 1142 -19.37 19.27 21.45
C GLU A 1142 -19.73 18.88 20.01
N GLY A 1143 -20.98 18.48 19.78
CA GLY A 1143 -21.45 18.01 18.46
C GLY A 1143 -21.00 16.60 18.05
N LYS A 1144 -20.21 15.88 18.86
CA LYS A 1144 -19.70 14.52 18.57
C LYS A 1144 -20.21 13.48 19.58
N TRP A 1145 -19.89 12.22 19.32
CA TRP A 1145 -20.17 11.08 20.21
C TRP A 1145 -18.87 10.29 20.38
N ASN A 1146 -18.58 9.83 21.60
CA ASN A 1146 -17.51 8.88 21.88
C ASN A 1146 -18.08 7.46 21.93
N TYR A 1147 -17.20 6.47 21.96
CA TYR A 1147 -17.59 5.07 21.86
C TYR A 1147 -16.69 4.15 22.68
N ILE A 1148 -17.27 3.08 23.22
CA ILE A 1148 -16.56 1.98 23.87
C ILE A 1148 -16.91 0.71 23.11
N THR A 1149 -15.91 -0.01 22.62
CA THR A 1149 -16.12 -1.27 21.89
C THR A 1149 -15.59 -2.44 22.71
N THR A 1150 -16.37 -3.51 22.79
CA THR A 1150 -16.01 -4.77 23.43
C THR A 1150 -16.63 -5.91 22.63
N THR A 1151 -16.50 -7.15 23.09
CA THR A 1151 -17.16 -8.31 22.52
C THR A 1151 -18.00 -9.02 23.57
N THR A 1152 -18.85 -9.95 23.14
CA THR A 1152 -19.53 -10.91 24.03
C THR A 1152 -18.55 -11.82 24.79
N GLY A 1153 -17.25 -11.80 24.44
CA GLY A 1153 -16.17 -12.56 25.09
C GLY A 1153 -16.15 -14.05 24.74
N SER A 1154 -17.31 -14.62 24.42
CA SER A 1154 -17.49 -15.98 23.94
C SER A 1154 -18.58 -16.02 22.85
N MET A 1155 -18.67 -17.16 22.16
CA MET A 1155 -19.72 -17.39 21.17
C MET A 1155 -21.07 -17.45 21.88
N ILE A 1156 -22.05 -16.67 21.39
CA ILE A 1156 -23.43 -16.70 21.86
C ILE A 1156 -24.35 -17.09 20.71
N ASN A 1157 -25.39 -17.88 21.00
CA ASN A 1157 -26.33 -18.39 20.01
C ASN A 1157 -27.32 -17.32 19.53
N ALA A 1158 -28.11 -17.64 18.51
CA ALA A 1158 -29.25 -16.83 18.12
C ALA A 1158 -30.25 -16.72 19.27
N GLY A 1159 -30.62 -15.52 19.68
CA GLY A 1159 -31.49 -15.33 20.83
C GLY A 1159 -31.59 -13.88 21.32
N LYS A 1160 -32.32 -13.72 22.42
CA LYS A 1160 -32.49 -12.44 23.13
C LYS A 1160 -31.50 -12.36 24.28
N TYR A 1161 -30.80 -11.24 24.37
CA TYR A 1161 -29.87 -10.94 25.46
C TYR A 1161 -30.16 -9.54 26.01
N THR A 1162 -29.85 -9.32 27.28
CA THR A 1162 -29.91 -7.99 27.90
C THR A 1162 -28.50 -7.45 28.07
N VAL A 1163 -28.25 -6.26 27.54
CA VAL A 1163 -27.07 -5.45 27.85
C VAL A 1163 -27.46 -4.49 28.96
N ARG A 1164 -26.89 -4.68 30.15
CA ARG A 1164 -27.14 -3.82 31.32
C ARG A 1164 -25.95 -2.92 31.59
N ILE A 1165 -26.15 -1.62 31.68
CA ILE A 1165 -25.13 -0.64 32.08
C ILE A 1165 -25.49 -0.14 33.48
N THR A 1166 -24.57 -0.25 34.42
CA THR A 1166 -24.75 0.16 35.83
C THR A 1166 -23.78 1.28 36.18
N ALA A 1167 -24.31 2.43 36.60
CA ALA A 1167 -23.49 3.56 37.03
C ALA A 1167 -22.73 3.23 38.32
N THR A 1168 -21.41 3.48 38.32
CA THR A 1168 -20.54 3.40 39.51
C THR A 1168 -19.96 4.76 39.89
N ASP A 1169 -19.71 5.61 38.89
CA ASP A 1169 -19.43 7.05 38.99
C ASP A 1169 -19.71 7.71 37.62
N ALA A 1170 -20.96 7.71 37.18
CA ALA A 1170 -21.36 8.05 35.80
C ALA A 1170 -22.19 9.34 35.67
N GLU A 1171 -22.20 10.21 36.68
CA GLU A 1171 -23.02 11.43 36.65
C GLU A 1171 -22.68 12.32 35.44
N GLY A 1172 -23.72 12.71 34.70
CA GLY A 1172 -23.61 13.50 33.48
C GLY A 1172 -23.26 12.69 32.22
N VAL A 1173 -22.99 11.39 32.33
CA VAL A 1173 -22.75 10.53 31.17
C VAL A 1173 -24.09 10.20 30.49
N ALA A 1174 -24.15 10.40 29.19
CA ALA A 1174 -25.27 10.03 28.35
C ALA A 1174 -24.92 8.85 27.45
N ILE A 1175 -25.74 7.80 27.46
CA ILE A 1175 -25.63 6.67 26.53
C ILE A 1175 -26.60 6.90 25.38
N GLY A 1176 -26.12 6.84 24.14
CA GLY A 1176 -26.87 7.14 22.91
C GLY A 1176 -27.13 5.93 22.00
N GLY A 1177 -26.80 4.72 22.45
CA GLY A 1177 -27.14 3.46 21.78
C GLY A 1177 -26.06 2.39 21.92
N VAL A 1178 -26.40 1.18 21.49
CA VAL A 1178 -25.46 0.06 21.37
C VAL A 1178 -25.56 -0.51 19.96
N ASP A 1179 -24.44 -0.52 19.24
CA ASP A 1179 -24.34 -1.20 17.95
C ASP A 1179 -23.84 -2.63 18.18
N VAL A 1180 -24.51 -3.63 17.60
CA VAL A 1180 -24.16 -5.06 17.67
C VAL A 1180 -23.79 -5.54 16.28
N GLN A 1181 -22.58 -6.08 16.12
CA GLN A 1181 -22.04 -6.54 14.84
C GLN A 1181 -21.57 -7.99 14.91
#